data_AF-A0A2T0AZA5-F1
#
_entry.id   AF-A0A2T0AZA5-F1
#
_cell.length_a   1.000
_cell.length_b   1.000
_cell.length_c   1.000
_cell.angle_alpha   90.00
_cell.angle_beta   90.00
_cell.angle_gamma   90.00
#
_symmetry.space_group_name_H-M   'P 1'
#
loop_
_entity.id
_entity.type
_entity.pdbx_description
1 polymer ?
#
loop_
_entity_poly.entity_id
_entity_poly.type
_entity_poly.pdbx_seq_one_letter_code
_entity_poly.pdbx_strand_id
1 'polypeptide(L)'
;MANKKVVSVLSTAAIGTLIASAVGTTALAKVDGLVVKNAEGTYLNYDLTELQESAVENYLGNEKGAVLYKSFDAARATLVSYHDDKTGFIDANAIAEAAKDAILGGEEFDVNKFTEASKETALPGTVYKAVVKDGVVVKGDEVKPNGDNDEDEDLKVVSVESINAAQVKVTFNKALDGDAKDEAEDLDNYTLYNEDDDEVEDVFKSVDVEEGSNEAILTVDFSKIGDDDDEYQNQATYKLVLDENITGTEISKEFKVSDFEIPEVTSAEVVGIRTIKVHLSEPIVSKNRTPQNIYEDLEDAFEVNEGGYSIEKVEPINNGKELNIVLYSKLKDGEKLTLNVKSEAEDYAGYSLKKAKLDLKADFNTEDLAIVGYKKAKDQEITLVFNKDIKFADHKDDTMIANAKVDKISEKYPESKGYTYVSDDDFFESFYHTTSKNAAEAVVIDGNELTLYFDSDHSLPETAYVFVDADVLEDLWEKENDGLNIKANVSKDKDRPEIKKVEQDDDSNKKIILTFSEDLDLDSATDEDNYTVKDKDGKAVRVSKAKLTDSDEVTLELSKDLEDGEEYEVTIEDVEDKAGNKIEKVTKKFTAKDTQAVTKDDISAKFYDASKSSQKIVVDFGTKMLADGSRYAINNLDNYDLTIVKGGKTYEINLSDYDGASVKAVDNATKAELRLPGNKEDLDDQFNFTGATLTLDINKVEDANGNRTGLLRDITVNGSAASIGLDEDNDEPVAVDRETIKIVFDDEVKFDGDDVKLKEQGTGNEIIPASTKVEKANGKTTVTYTLKEADQLSYDGKHNGHKVVVVVDGNKSENKYGDTLLKATYTVKDEIAPELAKIDDNNVVVKNTKIDDRDDYDDAVVLTSFSVTNPDGDPVTKDGIVTATVELTFEEALDTTNIEKNINLFKVDDKDVRITNVTTNGSDKVVLTLSAKESDYDEALDFLGLGITTETNKVYDLAVDKDGNSDANGAVVDTDVEYVPLAIRGIKAIEDQIEELASEYVTVNTNTNIITATVKDGKTGAYLKDVLPIDKFIKLNGALVTDVNGQTTVEGIKNEISRLAGKESFNEITLEDLDGEKLKVTVQNGKETVTYVLNLVLPAQQ
;
A
#
# COMPACT_ATOMS: atom_id res chain seq x y z
N MET A 1 66.65 -32.11 23.87
CA MET A 1 65.78 -33.31 23.82
C MET A 1 64.42 -32.99 24.45
N ALA A 2 63.64 -32.07 23.87
CA ALA A 2 62.27 -31.78 24.33
C ALA A 2 61.24 -31.70 23.17
N ASN A 3 61.68 -31.66 21.91
CA ASN A 3 60.80 -31.69 20.73
C ASN A 3 60.36 -33.11 20.33
N LYS A 4 59.81 -33.87 21.28
CA LYS A 4 59.18 -35.17 20.98
C LYS A 4 57.77 -35.35 21.54
N LYS A 5 57.21 -34.36 22.24
CA LYS A 5 55.81 -34.42 22.75
C LYS A 5 54.75 -33.81 21.84
N VAL A 6 55.14 -33.05 20.80
CA VAL A 6 54.18 -32.40 19.88
C VAL A 6 53.90 -33.25 18.63
N VAL A 7 54.67 -34.32 18.37
CA VAL A 7 54.51 -35.16 17.17
C VAL A 7 53.51 -36.30 17.39
N SER A 8 52.36 -36.04 18.02
CA SER A 8 51.27 -37.04 17.99
C SER A 8 49.98 -36.48 17.40
N VAL A 9 49.68 -35.18 17.51
CA VAL A 9 48.36 -34.60 17.23
C VAL A 9 47.80 -34.84 15.82
N LEU A 10 48.61 -35.26 14.83
CA LEU A 10 48.16 -35.41 13.43
C LEU A 10 48.28 -36.83 12.86
N SER A 11 48.17 -37.86 13.70
CA SER A 11 47.83 -39.21 13.21
C SER A 11 46.60 -39.72 13.93
N THR A 12 45.70 -40.41 13.23
CA THR A 12 44.50 -41.06 13.81
C THR A 12 44.83 -41.91 15.04
N ALA A 13 46.07 -42.41 15.14
CA ALA A 13 46.60 -43.11 16.32
C ALA A 13 46.63 -42.26 17.62
N ALA A 14 46.79 -40.93 17.53
CA ALA A 14 46.98 -40.05 18.67
C ALA A 14 45.70 -39.49 19.28
N ILE A 15 44.63 -39.38 18.50
CA ILE A 15 43.29 -38.98 18.97
C ILE A 15 42.82 -39.94 20.08
N GLY A 16 43.05 -41.25 19.92
CA GLY A 16 42.76 -42.26 20.94
C GLY A 16 43.57 -42.09 22.24
N THR A 17 44.83 -41.65 22.16
CA THR A 17 45.66 -41.34 23.35
C THR A 17 45.32 -39.99 24.00
N LEU A 18 44.82 -39.01 23.24
CA LEU A 18 44.39 -37.70 23.75
C LEU A 18 43.08 -37.83 24.54
N ILE A 19 42.08 -38.54 23.98
CA ILE A 19 40.80 -38.83 24.63
C ILE A 19 41.02 -39.58 25.97
N ALA A 20 42.00 -40.50 26.05
CA ALA A 20 42.35 -41.20 27.29
C ALA A 20 43.16 -40.35 28.30
N SER A 21 43.69 -39.19 27.91
CA SER A 21 44.55 -38.34 28.75
C SER A 21 43.87 -37.04 29.25
N ALA A 22 42.68 -36.69 28.72
CA ALA A 22 41.95 -35.46 29.01
C ALA A 22 40.97 -35.56 30.20
N VAL A 23 41.11 -36.57 31.06
CA VAL A 23 40.22 -36.79 32.22
C VAL A 23 40.57 -35.78 33.32
N GLY A 24 40.03 -34.56 33.23
CA GLY A 24 40.23 -33.56 34.29
C GLY A 24 39.79 -32.11 34.05
N THR A 25 39.21 -31.72 32.91
CA THR A 25 38.79 -30.32 32.69
C THR A 25 37.35 -30.24 32.18
N THR A 26 36.45 -29.73 33.02
CA THR A 26 35.01 -29.48 32.74
C THR A 26 34.78 -28.17 31.97
N ALA A 27 35.64 -27.84 30.99
CA ALA A 27 35.33 -26.79 30.05
C ALA A 27 34.53 -27.45 28.91
N LEU A 28 33.29 -27.01 28.68
CA LEU A 28 32.53 -27.35 27.46
C LEU A 28 33.43 -26.96 26.28
N ALA A 29 33.94 -27.95 25.56
CA ALA A 29 34.67 -27.70 24.32
C ALA A 29 33.63 -27.37 23.25
N LYS A 30 33.88 -26.30 22.47
CA LYS A 30 32.99 -25.87 21.37
C LYS A 30 32.88 -26.93 20.29
N VAL A 31 34.00 -27.61 20.03
CA VAL A 31 33.98 -28.91 19.34
C VAL A 31 33.41 -29.98 20.28
N ASP A 32 32.19 -30.39 20.00
CA ASP A 32 31.39 -31.31 20.82
C ASP A 32 31.26 -32.71 20.19
N GLY A 33 31.66 -32.92 18.92
CA GLY A 33 31.49 -34.19 18.23
C GLY A 33 32.56 -34.55 17.19
N LEU A 34 32.66 -35.85 16.89
CA LEU A 34 33.56 -36.41 15.87
C LEU A 34 32.79 -37.32 14.90
N VAL A 35 32.79 -36.96 13.62
CA VAL A 35 32.05 -37.71 12.58
C VAL A 35 32.97 -38.67 11.84
N VAL A 36 32.67 -39.97 11.92
CA VAL A 36 33.37 -41.03 11.19
C VAL A 36 32.43 -41.77 10.26
N LYS A 37 32.97 -42.28 9.15
CA LYS A 37 32.22 -43.18 8.25
C LYS A 37 32.43 -44.63 8.66
N ASN A 38 31.41 -45.28 9.20
CA ASN A 38 31.52 -46.67 9.65
C ASN A 38 31.71 -47.65 8.47
N ALA A 39 31.94 -48.93 8.77
CA ALA A 39 32.16 -49.97 7.75
C ALA A 39 30.95 -50.21 6.82
N GLU A 40 29.74 -49.80 7.23
CA GLU A 40 28.50 -49.89 6.45
C GLU A 40 28.28 -48.66 5.55
N GLY A 41 29.16 -47.65 5.66
CA GLY A 41 29.10 -46.42 4.88
C GLY A 41 28.25 -45.31 5.50
N THR A 42 27.75 -45.48 6.72
CA THR A 42 26.97 -44.48 7.47
C THR A 42 27.88 -43.50 8.20
N TYR A 43 27.54 -42.21 8.18
CA TYR A 43 28.21 -41.18 8.97
C TYR A 43 27.62 -41.16 10.38
N LEU A 44 28.49 -41.37 11.38
CA LEU A 44 28.11 -41.37 12.79
C LEU A 44 28.87 -40.27 13.53
N ASN A 45 28.13 -39.38 14.18
CA ASN A 45 28.68 -38.38 15.10
C ASN A 45 28.82 -38.98 16.51
N TYR A 46 30.05 -39.04 17.00
CA TYR A 46 30.35 -39.44 18.37
C TYR A 46 30.48 -38.19 19.23
N ASP A 47 29.56 -38.03 20.18
CA ASP A 47 29.64 -36.99 21.20
C ASP A 47 30.97 -37.12 21.94
N LEU A 48 31.73 -36.02 22.00
CA LEU A 48 33.10 -36.01 22.49
C LEU A 48 33.14 -36.28 24.00
N THR A 49 32.15 -35.82 24.76
CA THR A 49 32.04 -36.05 26.21
C THR A 49 31.73 -37.52 26.48
N GLU A 50 30.70 -38.08 25.84
CA GLU A 50 30.33 -39.50 25.98
C GLU A 50 31.47 -40.42 25.49
N LEU A 51 32.19 -40.02 24.44
CA LEU A 51 33.34 -40.75 23.91
C LEU A 51 34.53 -40.74 24.87
N GLN A 52 34.79 -39.61 25.54
CA GLN A 52 35.80 -39.49 26.59
C GLN A 52 35.48 -40.39 27.77
N GLU A 53 34.24 -40.35 28.28
CA GLU A 53 33.78 -41.24 29.35
C GLU A 53 33.95 -42.71 28.96
N SER A 54 33.57 -43.08 27.74
CA SER A 54 33.75 -44.45 27.24
C SER A 54 35.24 -44.86 27.12
N ALA A 55 36.13 -43.92 26.81
CA ALA A 55 37.56 -44.18 26.78
C ALA A 55 38.14 -44.46 28.18
N VAL A 56 37.65 -43.74 29.20
CA VAL A 56 37.99 -44.00 30.61
C VAL A 56 37.55 -45.40 31.00
N GLU A 57 36.33 -45.79 30.66
CA GLU A 57 35.83 -47.14 30.92
C GLU A 57 36.68 -48.22 30.24
N ASN A 58 37.17 -47.96 29.01
CA ASN A 58 38.10 -48.84 28.32
C ASN A 58 39.46 -48.95 29.04
N TYR A 59 39.99 -47.83 29.54
CA TYR A 59 41.24 -47.79 30.32
C TYR A 59 41.10 -48.55 31.65
N LEU A 60 39.94 -48.45 32.30
CA LEU A 60 39.60 -49.15 33.54
C LEU A 60 39.29 -50.65 33.32
N GLY A 61 39.27 -51.11 32.06
CA GLY A 61 38.99 -52.50 31.69
C GLY A 61 37.50 -52.87 31.76
N ASN A 62 36.59 -51.90 31.84
CA ASN A 62 35.15 -52.14 31.81
C ASN A 62 34.67 -52.23 30.35
N GLU A 63 34.60 -53.46 29.83
CA GLU A 63 34.19 -53.67 28.44
C GLU A 63 32.78 -53.19 28.10
N LYS A 64 31.87 -53.13 29.09
CA LYS A 64 30.49 -52.67 28.87
C LYS A 64 30.36 -51.15 28.76
N GLY A 65 31.20 -50.40 29.47
CA GLY A 65 31.26 -48.92 29.36
C GLY A 65 32.11 -48.44 28.18
N ALA A 66 32.99 -49.30 27.67
CA ALA A 66 33.94 -49.00 26.60
C ALA A 66 33.39 -49.05 25.16
N VAL A 67 32.07 -49.24 24.99
CA VAL A 67 31.48 -49.61 23.69
C VAL A 67 31.62 -48.49 22.64
N LEU A 68 31.34 -47.22 23.01
CA LEU A 68 31.50 -46.07 22.12
C LEU A 68 32.95 -45.89 21.70
N TYR A 69 33.88 -45.92 22.66
CA TYR A 69 35.31 -45.76 22.39
C TYR A 69 35.86 -46.86 21.49
N LYS A 70 35.52 -48.14 21.74
CA LYS A 70 35.97 -49.24 20.88
C LYS A 70 35.42 -49.15 19.46
N SER A 71 34.18 -48.71 19.31
CA SER A 71 33.56 -48.49 18.00
C SER A 71 34.24 -47.34 17.24
N PHE A 72 34.45 -46.20 17.90
CA PHE A 72 35.19 -45.08 17.34
C PHE A 72 36.64 -45.46 17.00
N ASP A 73 37.37 -46.14 17.89
CA ASP A 73 38.77 -46.53 17.68
C ASP A 73 38.96 -47.43 16.44
N ALA A 74 37.96 -48.28 16.14
CA ALA A 74 37.93 -49.10 14.94
C ALA A 74 37.65 -48.29 13.66
N ALA A 75 36.87 -47.20 13.76
CA ALA A 75 36.44 -46.37 12.63
C ALA A 75 37.25 -45.08 12.46
N ARG A 76 38.07 -44.66 13.43
CA ARG A 76 38.75 -43.34 13.43
C ARG A 76 39.65 -43.07 12.23
N ALA A 77 40.06 -44.11 11.50
CA ALA A 77 40.81 -43.97 10.24
C ALA A 77 39.98 -43.31 9.12
N THR A 78 38.64 -43.29 9.26
CA THR A 78 37.68 -42.67 8.36
C THR A 78 37.01 -41.46 8.99
N LEU A 79 37.74 -40.73 9.87
CA LEU A 79 37.29 -39.42 10.36
C LEU A 79 37.08 -38.47 9.18
N VAL A 80 35.88 -37.89 9.14
CA VAL A 80 35.41 -37.05 8.03
C VAL A 80 35.29 -35.61 8.49
N SER A 81 34.76 -35.39 9.68
CA SER A 81 34.45 -34.05 10.19
C SER A 81 34.60 -33.97 11.70
N TYR A 82 34.87 -32.77 12.18
CA TYR A 82 34.58 -32.36 13.55
C TYR A 82 33.19 -31.71 13.57
N HIS A 83 32.46 -31.82 14.68
CA HIS A 83 31.22 -31.08 14.91
C HIS A 83 31.51 -30.02 15.98
N ASP A 84 31.15 -28.78 15.66
CA ASP A 84 31.26 -27.61 16.52
C ASP A 84 29.84 -27.13 16.86
N ASP A 85 29.61 -26.82 18.14
CA ASP A 85 28.30 -26.47 18.68
C ASP A 85 27.68 -25.20 18.06
N LYS A 86 28.49 -24.37 17.39
CA LYS A 86 28.02 -23.19 16.63
C LYS A 86 28.12 -23.37 15.13
N THR A 87 29.25 -23.81 14.62
CA THR A 87 29.51 -23.82 13.16
C THR A 87 29.09 -25.13 12.48
N GLY A 88 28.80 -26.18 13.24
CA GLY A 88 28.33 -27.46 12.70
C GLY A 88 29.48 -28.34 12.21
N PHE A 89 29.37 -28.93 11.02
CA PHE A 89 30.38 -29.87 10.51
C PHE A 89 31.58 -29.19 9.84
N ILE A 90 32.80 -29.38 10.34
CA ILE A 90 34.05 -28.88 9.70
C ILE A 90 34.94 -30.04 9.22
N ASP A 91 35.34 -30.02 7.93
CA ASP A 91 36.22 -31.02 7.31
C ASP A 91 37.47 -31.28 8.16
N ALA A 92 37.67 -32.54 8.54
CA ALA A 92 38.83 -32.98 9.30
C ALA A 92 40.16 -32.73 8.55
N ASN A 93 40.16 -32.72 7.22
CA ASN A 93 41.36 -32.41 6.44
C ASN A 93 41.73 -30.92 6.49
N ALA A 94 40.73 -30.03 6.52
CA ALA A 94 40.96 -28.60 6.62
C ALA A 94 41.63 -28.26 7.97
N ILE A 95 41.13 -28.84 9.05
CA ILE A 95 41.72 -28.72 10.39
C ILE A 95 43.15 -29.29 10.42
N ALA A 96 43.38 -30.44 9.78
CA ALA A 96 44.69 -31.07 9.74
C ALA A 96 45.74 -30.25 8.97
N GLU A 97 45.36 -29.63 7.86
CA GLU A 97 46.24 -28.74 7.09
C GLU A 97 46.50 -27.42 7.84
N ALA A 98 45.48 -26.80 8.44
CA ALA A 98 45.65 -25.59 9.25
C ALA A 98 46.57 -25.82 10.47
N ALA A 99 46.41 -26.95 11.16
CA ALA A 99 47.28 -27.34 12.25
C ALA A 99 48.72 -27.57 11.78
N LYS A 100 48.91 -28.17 10.60
CA LYS A 100 50.22 -28.41 10.00
C LYS A 100 50.91 -27.10 9.61
N ASP A 101 50.17 -26.14 9.06
CA ASP A 101 50.69 -24.81 8.72
C ASP A 101 51.11 -24.03 9.98
N ALA A 102 50.30 -24.04 11.04
CA ALA A 102 50.67 -23.45 12.33
C ALA A 102 51.96 -24.07 12.90
N ILE A 103 52.10 -25.40 12.84
CA ILE A 103 53.33 -26.10 13.27
C ILE A 103 54.54 -25.71 12.43
N LEU A 104 54.38 -25.58 11.10
CA LEU A 104 55.45 -25.15 10.20
C LEU A 104 55.82 -23.67 10.42
N GLY A 105 54.86 -22.83 10.82
CA GLY A 105 55.03 -21.43 11.21
C GLY A 105 55.61 -21.22 12.61
N GLY A 106 55.59 -22.24 13.46
CA GLY A 106 56.00 -22.14 14.86
C GLY A 106 54.94 -21.53 15.78
N GLU A 107 53.69 -21.53 15.36
CA GLU A 107 52.51 -21.00 16.07
C GLU A 107 51.76 -22.13 16.81
N GLU A 108 50.97 -21.75 17.81
CA GLU A 108 50.08 -22.65 18.54
C GLU A 108 48.72 -22.74 17.80
N PHE A 109 48.25 -23.96 17.50
CA PHE A 109 46.98 -24.19 16.83
C PHE A 109 45.87 -24.48 17.84
N ASP A 110 44.83 -23.64 17.83
CA ASP A 110 43.62 -23.82 18.62
C ASP A 110 42.48 -24.29 17.70
N VAL A 111 42.01 -25.51 17.94
CA VAL A 111 40.96 -26.13 17.13
C VAL A 111 39.60 -25.44 17.30
N ASN A 112 39.24 -25.02 18.51
CA ASN A 112 37.94 -24.38 18.78
C ASN A 112 37.88 -23.00 18.10
N LYS A 113 38.97 -22.24 18.17
CA LYS A 113 39.06 -20.95 17.50
C LYS A 113 39.00 -21.10 15.98
N PHE A 114 39.62 -22.16 15.44
CA PHE A 114 39.61 -22.43 14.01
C PHE A 114 38.23 -22.88 13.51
N THR A 115 37.55 -23.77 14.24
CA THR A 115 36.22 -24.26 13.86
C THR A 115 35.17 -23.16 13.91
N GLU A 116 35.15 -22.32 14.95
CA GLU A 116 34.23 -21.17 15.03
C GLU A 116 34.40 -20.15 13.89
N ALA A 117 35.63 -19.97 13.39
CA ALA A 117 35.93 -19.06 12.29
C ALA A 117 35.77 -19.72 10.90
N SER A 118 35.44 -21.01 10.84
CA SER A 118 35.30 -21.76 9.60
C SER A 118 33.88 -21.67 9.04
N LYS A 119 33.71 -22.08 7.78
CA LYS A 119 32.39 -22.33 7.20
C LYS A 119 32.03 -23.81 7.36
N GLU A 120 30.74 -24.09 7.51
CA GLU A 120 30.26 -25.47 7.55
C GLU A 120 30.60 -26.21 6.25
N THR A 121 30.97 -27.48 6.41
CA THR A 121 31.31 -28.42 5.35
C THR A 121 30.10 -29.32 5.09
N ALA A 122 29.53 -29.21 3.90
CA ALA A 122 28.51 -30.13 3.43
C ALA A 122 29.06 -31.57 3.36
N LEU A 123 28.48 -32.48 4.14
CA LEU A 123 28.85 -33.89 4.13
C LEU A 123 28.05 -34.64 3.05
N PRO A 124 28.66 -35.61 2.33
CA PRO A 124 28.03 -36.30 1.21
C PRO A 124 26.94 -37.32 1.63
N GLY A 125 26.43 -37.25 2.86
CA GLY A 125 25.34 -38.07 3.36
C GLY A 125 24.94 -37.71 4.79
N THR A 126 23.73 -38.09 5.19
CA THR A 126 23.16 -37.81 6.51
C THR A 126 24.01 -38.34 7.66
N VAL A 127 24.15 -37.52 8.70
CA VAL A 127 24.90 -37.84 9.92
C VAL A 127 23.92 -38.24 11.03
N TYR A 128 24.23 -39.30 11.77
CA TYR A 128 23.42 -39.74 12.90
C TYR A 128 24.23 -39.76 14.20
N LYS A 129 23.60 -39.49 15.35
CA LYS A 129 24.25 -39.65 16.65
C LYS A 129 24.62 -41.13 16.87
N ALA A 130 25.84 -41.38 17.34
CA ALA A 130 26.28 -42.72 17.72
C ALA A 130 25.69 -43.09 19.09
N VAL A 131 24.80 -44.09 19.14
CA VAL A 131 24.13 -44.50 20.39
C VAL A 131 24.41 -45.97 20.68
N VAL A 132 24.68 -46.31 21.93
CA VAL A 132 24.83 -47.72 22.35
C VAL A 132 23.47 -48.32 22.65
N LYS A 133 23.05 -49.32 21.86
CA LYS A 133 21.89 -50.19 22.16
C LYS A 133 22.34 -51.64 22.17
N ASP A 134 21.93 -52.39 23.19
CA ASP A 134 22.28 -53.81 23.37
C ASP A 134 23.79 -54.13 23.28
N GLY A 135 24.65 -53.19 23.69
CA GLY A 135 26.11 -53.37 23.71
C GLY A 135 26.80 -53.20 22.35
N VAL A 136 26.09 -52.67 21.35
CA VAL A 136 26.64 -52.28 20.04
C VAL A 136 26.28 -50.83 19.72
N VAL A 137 27.11 -50.14 18.94
CA VAL A 137 26.80 -48.79 18.45
C VAL A 137 25.86 -48.89 17.26
N VAL A 138 24.73 -48.20 17.35
CA VAL A 138 23.72 -48.08 16.30
C VAL A 138 23.46 -46.61 15.98
N LYS A 139 22.78 -46.35 14.85
CA LYS A 139 22.30 -45.01 14.51
C LYS A 139 21.23 -44.56 15.51
N GLY A 140 21.43 -43.38 16.08
CA GLY A 140 20.45 -42.61 16.83
C GLY A 140 19.72 -41.62 15.94
N ASP A 141 19.35 -40.49 16.52
CA ASP A 141 18.70 -39.39 15.80
C ASP A 141 19.67 -38.72 14.81
N GLU A 142 19.11 -38.10 13.79
CA GLU A 142 19.87 -37.32 12.82
C GLU A 142 20.50 -36.11 13.50
N VAL A 143 21.78 -35.85 13.21
CA VAL A 143 22.48 -34.64 13.62
C VAL A 143 22.47 -33.73 12.41
N LYS A 144 21.69 -32.66 12.50
CA LYS A 144 21.58 -31.68 11.42
C LYS A 144 22.84 -30.80 11.37
N PRO A 145 23.21 -30.29 10.18
CA PRO A 145 24.21 -29.23 10.05
C PRO A 145 23.77 -27.97 10.81
N ASN A 146 24.68 -27.24 11.46
CA ASN A 146 24.33 -25.97 12.14
C ASN A 146 24.29 -24.77 11.19
N GLY A 147 24.74 -24.95 9.94
CA GLY A 147 24.59 -24.02 8.81
C GLY A 147 23.36 -24.33 7.96
N ASP A 148 22.47 -25.21 8.43
CA ASP A 148 21.03 -25.08 8.22
C ASP A 148 20.53 -24.00 9.22
N ASN A 149 21.12 -22.80 9.15
CA ASN A 149 20.36 -21.62 9.51
C ASN A 149 19.27 -21.60 8.46
N ASP A 150 18.07 -21.99 8.90
CA ASP A 150 16.83 -21.78 8.21
C ASP A 150 16.77 -20.30 7.77
N GLU A 151 17.26 -20.00 6.57
CA GLU A 151 16.83 -18.84 5.79
C GLU A 151 15.35 -19.00 5.39
N ASP A 152 14.75 -20.17 5.66
CA ASP A 152 13.33 -20.51 5.47
C ASP A 152 12.52 -20.62 6.78
N GLU A 153 13.10 -20.31 7.96
CA GLU A 153 12.28 -20.01 9.13
C GLU A 153 12.00 -18.50 9.10
N ASP A 154 10.71 -18.21 8.94
CA ASP A 154 10.16 -16.89 9.16
C ASP A 154 10.74 -16.28 10.45
N LEU A 155 10.97 -14.96 10.42
CA LEU A 155 11.41 -14.23 11.60
C LEU A 155 10.36 -14.45 12.71
N LYS A 156 10.79 -14.82 13.91
CA LYS A 156 9.90 -15.15 15.02
C LYS A 156 10.37 -14.54 16.31
N VAL A 157 9.41 -14.12 17.13
CA VAL A 157 9.64 -13.70 18.51
C VAL A 157 9.88 -14.91 19.40
N VAL A 158 11.11 -15.02 19.94
CA VAL A 158 11.50 -16.03 20.91
C VAL A 158 10.90 -15.69 22.27
N SER A 159 11.16 -14.48 22.77
CA SER A 159 10.73 -14.02 24.09
C SER A 159 10.55 -12.51 24.16
N VAL A 160 9.71 -12.10 25.11
CA VAL A 160 9.59 -10.72 25.58
C VAL A 160 9.85 -10.73 27.08
N GLU A 161 10.80 -9.93 27.55
CA GLU A 161 11.24 -9.92 28.94
C GLU A 161 11.53 -8.48 29.38
N SER A 162 11.19 -8.11 30.62
CA SER A 162 11.64 -6.82 31.17
C SER A 162 13.12 -6.90 31.54
N ILE A 163 13.92 -5.92 31.13
CA ILE A 163 15.29 -5.75 31.63
C ILE A 163 15.25 -5.18 33.05
N ASN A 164 14.41 -4.16 33.24
CA ASN A 164 14.11 -3.48 34.49
C ASN A 164 12.72 -2.83 34.36
N ALA A 165 12.31 -1.99 35.31
CA ALA A 165 11.02 -1.32 35.23
C ALA A 165 10.93 -0.29 34.09
N ALA A 166 12.02 0.06 33.40
CA ALA A 166 12.05 1.08 32.36
C ALA A 166 12.24 0.55 30.93
N GLN A 167 12.64 -0.71 30.79
CA GLN A 167 13.04 -1.28 29.50
C GLN A 167 12.51 -2.70 29.31
N VAL A 168 11.96 -2.95 28.12
CA VAL A 168 11.48 -4.26 27.67
C VAL A 168 12.37 -4.74 26.54
N LYS A 169 12.78 -6.01 26.60
CA LYS A 169 13.58 -6.66 25.57
C LYS A 169 12.74 -7.66 24.81
N VAL A 170 12.74 -7.52 23.49
CA VAL A 170 12.23 -8.51 22.55
C VAL A 170 13.42 -9.26 21.97
N THR A 171 13.39 -10.59 22.03
CA THR A 171 14.43 -11.44 21.44
C THR A 171 13.86 -12.23 20.27
N PHE A 172 14.54 -12.15 19.13
CA PHE A 172 14.20 -12.83 17.89
C PHE A 172 15.05 -14.09 17.67
N ASN A 173 14.56 -15.00 16.84
CA ASN A 173 15.25 -16.26 16.52
C ASN A 173 16.48 -16.06 15.63
N LYS A 174 16.57 -14.91 14.94
CA LYS A 174 17.69 -14.52 14.06
C LYS A 174 18.00 -13.04 14.23
N ALA A 175 19.18 -12.62 13.75
CA ALA A 175 19.56 -11.23 13.74
C ALA A 175 18.58 -10.42 12.89
N LEU A 176 18.34 -9.18 13.33
CA LEU A 176 17.55 -8.20 12.60
C LEU A 176 18.49 -7.46 11.65
N ASP A 177 18.20 -7.52 10.36
CA ASP A 177 18.90 -6.83 9.28
C ASP A 177 17.91 -6.32 8.23
N GLY A 178 18.27 -5.24 7.52
CA GLY A 178 17.40 -4.59 6.52
C GLY A 178 16.02 -4.22 7.09
N ASP A 179 14.99 -4.54 6.32
CA ASP A 179 13.58 -4.22 6.62
C ASP A 179 13.14 -4.76 7.98
N ALA A 180 13.56 -5.97 8.35
CA ALA A 180 13.21 -6.55 9.65
C ALA A 180 13.77 -5.74 10.83
N LYS A 181 14.91 -5.07 10.63
CA LYS A 181 15.46 -4.16 11.62
C LYS A 181 14.72 -2.83 11.62
N ASP A 182 14.40 -2.30 10.45
CA ASP A 182 13.65 -1.04 10.35
C ASP A 182 12.24 -1.17 10.95
N GLU A 183 11.53 -2.25 10.65
CA GLU A 183 10.22 -2.58 11.23
C GLU A 183 10.32 -2.84 12.75
N ALA A 184 11.38 -3.47 13.23
CA ALA A 184 11.60 -3.63 14.66
C ALA A 184 12.07 -2.33 15.36
N GLU A 185 12.55 -1.33 14.60
CA GLU A 185 12.88 0.01 15.09
C GLU A 185 11.66 0.96 15.07
N ASP A 186 10.54 0.53 14.51
CA ASP A 186 9.30 1.26 14.50
C ASP A 186 8.48 0.99 15.78
N LEU A 187 8.13 2.06 16.50
CA LEU A 187 7.36 1.97 17.73
C LEU A 187 5.92 1.53 17.50
N ASP A 188 5.33 1.86 16.36
CA ASP A 188 3.93 1.60 16.07
C ASP A 188 3.66 0.10 15.86
N ASN A 189 4.72 -0.66 15.58
CA ASN A 189 4.69 -2.12 15.52
C ASN A 189 4.60 -2.81 16.91
N TYR A 190 4.44 -2.05 18.00
CA TYR A 190 4.40 -2.56 19.37
C TYR A 190 3.21 -2.01 20.17
N THR A 191 2.19 -2.84 20.37
CA THR A 191 1.04 -2.50 21.22
C THR A 191 1.10 -3.22 22.56
N LEU A 192 0.90 -2.50 23.67
CA LEU A 192 0.93 -3.08 25.01
C LEU A 192 -0.47 -3.15 25.61
N TYR A 193 -0.85 -4.30 26.15
CA TYR A 193 -2.09 -4.49 26.91
C TYR A 193 -1.80 -4.85 28.36
N ASN A 194 -2.63 -4.35 29.29
CA ASN A 194 -2.57 -4.68 30.70
C ASN A 194 -3.28 -6.02 31.02
N GLU A 195 -3.36 -6.40 32.31
CA GLU A 195 -3.98 -7.67 32.73
C GLU A 195 -5.50 -7.75 32.46
N ASP A 196 -6.16 -6.60 32.26
CA ASP A 196 -7.59 -6.49 31.97
C ASP A 196 -7.89 -6.45 30.46
N ASP A 197 -6.87 -6.68 29.61
CA ASP A 197 -6.90 -6.57 28.14
C ASP A 197 -7.21 -5.14 27.62
N ASP A 198 -7.00 -4.12 28.44
CA ASP A 198 -7.04 -2.72 28.01
C ASP A 198 -5.67 -2.28 27.48
N GLU A 199 -5.67 -1.52 26.39
CA GLU A 199 -4.46 -0.99 25.76
C GLU A 199 -3.81 0.11 26.61
N VAL A 200 -2.48 0.07 26.72
CA VAL A 200 -1.66 1.09 27.36
C VAL A 200 -1.07 1.97 26.26
N GLU A 201 -1.85 2.97 25.84
CA GLU A 201 -1.50 3.90 24.74
C GLU A 201 -0.18 4.65 24.99
N ASP A 202 0.60 4.90 23.93
CA ASP A 202 1.84 5.70 23.92
C ASP A 202 2.90 5.31 24.99
N VAL A 203 2.94 4.03 25.40
CA VAL A 203 3.76 3.60 26.54
C VAL A 203 5.27 3.63 26.25
N PHE A 204 5.69 3.44 25.00
CA PHE A 204 7.09 3.37 24.62
C PHE A 204 7.57 4.67 23.97
N LYS A 205 8.75 5.14 24.37
CA LYS A 205 9.40 6.35 23.87
C LYS A 205 10.32 6.08 22.68
N SER A 206 10.99 4.94 22.70
CA SER A 206 11.96 4.54 21.68
C SER A 206 12.15 3.04 21.68
N VAL A 207 12.55 2.50 20.54
CA VAL A 207 13.07 1.15 20.40
C VAL A 207 14.47 1.23 19.76
N ASP A 208 15.42 0.52 20.37
CA ASP A 208 16.81 0.47 19.89
C ASP A 208 17.15 -0.95 19.45
N VAL A 209 17.61 -1.09 18.19
CA VAL A 209 18.12 -2.35 17.63
C VAL A 209 19.58 -2.16 17.23
N GLU A 210 20.49 -2.86 17.91
CA GLU A 210 21.90 -2.85 17.51
C GLU A 210 22.09 -3.57 16.17
N GLU A 211 22.94 -3.04 15.30
CA GLU A 211 23.22 -3.63 13.97
C GLU A 211 23.68 -5.09 14.08
N GLY A 212 22.96 -6.01 13.44
CA GLY A 212 23.24 -7.45 13.49
C GLY A 212 22.90 -8.11 14.83
N SER A 213 22.18 -7.41 15.72
CA SER A 213 21.60 -7.97 16.94
C SER A 213 20.28 -8.68 16.64
N ASN A 214 19.94 -9.67 17.45
CA ASN A 214 18.63 -10.32 17.46
C ASN A 214 17.75 -9.80 18.61
N GLU A 215 18.09 -8.64 19.18
CA GLU A 215 17.40 -8.05 20.33
C GLU A 215 16.95 -6.63 19.98
N ALA A 216 15.67 -6.33 20.24
CA ALA A 216 15.11 -4.98 20.22
C ALA A 216 14.82 -4.54 21.65
N ILE A 217 15.28 -3.34 22.03
CA ILE A 217 15.12 -2.79 23.38
C ILE A 217 14.14 -1.64 23.35
N LEU A 218 12.93 -1.87 23.84
CA LEU A 218 11.91 -0.83 24.01
C LEU A 218 12.14 -0.09 25.33
N THR A 219 12.09 1.22 25.27
CA THR A 219 12.25 2.10 26.42
C THR A 219 10.94 2.82 26.71
N VAL A 220 10.48 2.78 27.95
CA VAL A 220 9.17 3.30 28.38
C VAL A 220 9.17 4.83 28.51
N ASP A 221 8.10 5.50 28.06
CA ASP A 221 7.86 6.94 28.26
C ASP A 221 7.13 7.22 29.58
N PHE A 222 7.89 7.48 30.63
CA PHE A 222 7.34 7.79 31.95
C PHE A 222 6.74 9.19 32.09
N SER A 223 6.87 10.07 31.10
CA SER A 223 6.12 11.33 31.11
C SER A 223 4.62 11.10 30.85
N LYS A 224 4.27 9.94 30.29
CA LYS A 224 2.91 9.52 29.96
C LYS A 224 2.28 8.62 31.02
N ILE A 225 3.08 8.16 31.98
CA ILE A 225 2.68 7.28 33.09
C ILE A 225 2.42 8.17 34.31
N GLY A 226 1.13 8.40 34.63
CA GLY A 226 0.61 9.01 35.86
C GLY A 226 0.48 8.06 37.07
N ASP A 227 -0.38 8.44 38.02
CA ASP A 227 -0.55 7.79 39.34
C ASP A 227 -1.76 6.81 39.37
N ASP A 228 -2.40 6.51 38.23
CA ASP A 228 -3.60 5.69 38.18
C ASP A 228 -3.28 4.16 38.12
N ASP A 229 -4.20 3.33 38.64
CA ASP A 229 -4.01 1.89 38.88
C ASP A 229 -3.91 1.04 37.57
N ASP A 230 -4.10 1.65 36.39
CA ASP A 230 -4.22 0.97 35.09
C ASP A 230 -2.93 1.06 34.21
N GLU A 231 -1.84 1.62 34.74
CA GLU A 231 -0.65 1.99 33.96
C GLU A 231 0.53 1.01 34.07
N TYR A 232 1.62 1.24 33.33
CA TYR A 232 2.84 0.41 33.32
C TYR A 232 3.56 0.41 34.69
N GLN A 233 3.54 -0.72 35.40
CA GLN A 233 3.99 -0.84 36.79
C GLN A 233 4.92 -2.03 37.01
N ASN A 234 5.88 -1.87 37.93
CA ASN A 234 6.70 -2.98 38.38
C ASN A 234 5.85 -4.08 39.03
N GLN A 235 6.16 -5.34 38.72
CA GLN A 235 5.49 -6.56 39.16
C GLN A 235 4.10 -6.84 38.54
N ALA A 236 3.62 -6.01 37.61
CA ALA A 236 2.44 -6.30 36.82
C ALA A 236 2.76 -7.14 35.57
N THR A 237 1.77 -7.87 35.07
CA THR A 237 1.86 -8.66 33.83
C THR A 237 1.26 -7.87 32.69
N TYR A 238 1.91 -7.93 31.53
CA TYR A 238 1.43 -7.28 30.31
C TYR A 238 1.51 -8.24 29.15
N LYS A 239 0.73 -7.95 28.13
CA LYS A 239 0.73 -8.65 26.85
C LYS A 239 1.24 -7.67 25.80
N LEU A 240 2.45 -7.92 25.29
CA LEU A 240 3.00 -7.18 24.16
C LEU A 240 2.52 -7.87 22.88
N VAL A 241 1.84 -7.12 22.02
CA VAL A 241 1.48 -7.51 20.66
C VAL A 241 2.48 -6.85 19.73
N LEU A 242 3.15 -7.69 18.93
CA LEU A 242 4.02 -7.25 17.85
C LEU A 242 3.26 -7.41 16.56
N ASP A 243 3.25 -6.35 15.76
CA ASP A 243 2.52 -6.32 14.51
C ASP A 243 3.07 -7.36 13.51
N GLU A 244 2.23 -7.76 12.55
CA GLU A 244 2.63 -8.63 11.45
C GLU A 244 3.77 -8.04 10.61
N ASN A 245 3.97 -6.74 10.65
CA ASN A 245 5.06 -6.02 9.99
C ASN A 245 6.44 -6.55 10.35
N ILE A 246 6.65 -6.89 11.61
CA ILE A 246 7.97 -7.37 12.08
C ILE A 246 8.21 -8.82 11.64
N THR A 247 7.19 -9.68 11.70
CA THR A 247 7.40 -11.15 11.61
C THR A 247 6.62 -11.85 10.49
N GLY A 248 5.86 -11.10 9.70
CA GLY A 248 4.89 -11.60 8.71
C GLY A 248 3.58 -12.11 9.31
N THR A 249 3.43 -12.11 10.64
CA THR A 249 2.21 -12.49 11.37
C THR A 249 2.14 -11.76 12.70
N GLU A 250 0.95 -11.34 13.15
CA GLU A 250 0.81 -10.73 14.47
C GLU A 250 1.18 -11.73 15.58
N ILE A 251 2.06 -11.33 16.50
CA ILE A 251 2.52 -12.17 17.61
C ILE A 251 2.22 -11.50 18.94
N SER A 252 1.49 -12.20 19.80
CA SER A 252 1.24 -11.77 21.18
C SER A 252 2.06 -12.57 22.19
N LYS A 253 2.76 -11.88 23.11
CA LYS A 253 3.57 -12.48 24.18
C LYS A 253 3.27 -11.81 25.52
N GLU A 254 2.89 -12.62 26.49
CA GLU A 254 2.80 -12.19 27.89
C GLU A 254 4.19 -12.12 28.52
N PHE A 255 4.46 -11.05 29.25
CA PHE A 255 5.64 -10.91 30.08
C PHE A 255 5.28 -10.19 31.39
N LYS A 256 6.15 -10.31 32.38
CA LYS A 256 5.99 -9.67 33.68
C LYS A 256 7.11 -8.68 33.91
N VAL A 257 6.77 -7.42 34.18
CA VAL A 257 7.74 -6.41 34.60
C VAL A 257 8.30 -6.82 35.94
N SER A 258 9.61 -7.07 36.01
CA SER A 258 10.26 -7.60 37.21
C SER A 258 11.55 -6.86 37.47
N ASP A 259 11.48 -5.91 38.39
CA ASP A 259 12.64 -5.15 38.86
C ASP A 259 12.75 -5.25 40.39
N PHE A 260 13.93 -5.65 40.85
CA PHE A 260 14.28 -5.85 42.25
C PHE A 260 15.66 -5.31 42.60
N GLU A 261 16.38 -4.76 41.61
CA GLU A 261 17.73 -4.25 41.81
C GLU A 261 17.64 -2.82 42.36
N ILE A 262 18.69 -2.39 43.07
CA ILE A 262 18.71 -1.03 43.63
C ILE A 262 19.63 -0.20 42.75
N PRO A 263 19.17 0.94 42.22
CA PRO A 263 19.95 1.76 41.30
C PRO A 263 21.18 2.32 42.02
N GLU A 264 22.32 2.27 41.35
CA GLU A 264 23.59 2.79 41.87
C GLU A 264 24.40 3.55 40.84
N VAL A 265 25.20 4.51 41.31
CA VAL A 265 26.20 5.19 40.49
C VAL A 265 27.37 4.25 40.24
N THR A 266 27.55 3.83 39.00
CA THR A 266 28.61 2.90 38.57
C THR A 266 29.94 3.63 38.38
N SER A 267 29.90 4.87 37.86
CA SER A 267 31.05 5.76 37.74
C SER A 267 30.61 7.22 37.65
N ALA A 268 31.56 8.13 37.85
CA ALA A 268 31.37 9.54 37.55
C ALA A 268 32.71 10.14 37.13
N GLU A 269 32.67 11.14 36.26
CA GLU A 269 33.84 11.84 35.74
C GLU A 269 33.53 13.30 35.41
N VAL A 270 34.58 14.13 35.39
CA VAL A 270 34.42 15.53 34.99
C VAL A 270 34.60 15.60 33.48
N VAL A 271 33.53 15.88 32.76
CA VAL A 271 33.51 15.92 31.29
C VAL A 271 33.55 17.33 30.71
N GLY A 272 33.40 18.36 31.56
CA GLY A 272 33.42 19.76 31.14
C GLY A 272 33.88 20.72 32.22
N ILE A 273 34.06 22.00 31.85
CA ILE A 273 34.51 23.06 32.76
C ILE A 273 33.50 23.34 33.88
N ARG A 274 32.25 22.89 33.72
CA ARG A 274 31.17 22.96 34.70
C ARG A 274 30.39 21.65 34.85
N THR A 275 30.80 20.58 34.18
CA THR A 275 29.94 19.40 34.02
C THR A 275 30.59 18.15 34.57
N ILE A 276 29.86 17.46 35.44
CA ILE A 276 30.22 16.14 35.97
C ILE A 276 29.23 15.15 35.37
N LYS A 277 29.72 14.19 34.58
CA LYS A 277 28.94 13.08 34.07
C LYS A 277 28.87 11.98 35.12
N VAL A 278 27.69 11.42 35.31
CA VAL A 278 27.42 10.30 36.21
C VAL A 278 26.79 9.17 35.40
N HIS A 279 27.33 7.96 35.54
CA HIS A 279 26.77 6.75 34.94
C HIS A 279 26.06 5.93 36.02
N LEU A 280 24.90 5.39 35.67
CA LEU A 280 24.03 4.65 36.58
C LEU A 280 23.91 3.19 36.14
N SER A 281 23.60 2.32 37.09
CA SER A 281 23.29 0.92 36.80
C SER A 281 21.97 0.79 36.03
N GLU A 282 21.04 1.69 36.31
CA GLU A 282 19.68 1.71 35.78
C GLU A 282 19.20 3.16 35.62
N PRO A 283 18.25 3.41 34.68
CA PRO A 283 17.60 4.71 34.54
C PRO A 283 16.95 5.20 35.85
N ILE A 284 17.11 6.48 36.18
CA ILE A 284 16.51 7.08 37.39
C ILE A 284 15.66 8.32 37.09
N VAL A 285 14.74 8.62 38.00
CA VAL A 285 13.87 9.79 38.05
C VAL A 285 13.93 10.48 39.40
N SER A 286 13.31 11.66 39.47
CA SER A 286 13.09 12.35 40.74
C SER A 286 12.03 11.65 41.59
N LYS A 287 12.24 11.67 42.91
CA LYS A 287 11.23 11.26 43.90
C LYS A 287 10.04 12.20 43.99
N ASN A 288 10.22 13.46 43.63
CA ASN A 288 9.17 14.48 43.65
C ASN A 288 8.62 14.74 42.24
N ARG A 289 8.78 13.77 41.33
CA ARG A 289 8.32 13.89 39.95
C ARG A 289 6.86 14.27 39.85
N THR A 290 6.56 14.99 38.78
CA THR A 290 5.19 15.17 38.27
C THR A 290 5.09 14.54 36.88
N PRO A 291 3.89 14.18 36.39
CA PRO A 291 3.74 13.66 35.03
C PRO A 291 4.34 14.60 33.97
N GLN A 292 4.30 15.92 34.21
CA GLN A 292 4.86 16.92 33.30
C GLN A 292 6.39 17.08 33.39
N ASN A 293 7.01 16.61 34.47
CA ASN A 293 8.46 16.69 34.66
C ASN A 293 8.97 15.59 35.60
N ILE A 294 9.40 14.48 35.01
CA ILE A 294 9.92 13.33 35.75
C ILE A 294 11.31 13.54 36.36
N TYR A 295 11.96 14.65 36.01
CA TYR A 295 13.30 15.02 36.48
C TYR A 295 13.30 16.29 37.36
N GLU A 296 12.13 16.72 37.82
CA GLU A 296 11.98 17.89 38.71
C GLU A 296 12.80 17.73 40.00
N ASP A 297 13.59 18.73 40.39
CA ASP A 297 14.44 18.72 41.59
C ASP A 297 15.50 17.58 41.62
N LEU A 298 15.87 16.97 40.48
CA LEU A 298 16.86 15.89 40.43
C LEU A 298 18.24 16.31 40.98
N GLU A 299 18.55 17.61 41.00
CA GLU A 299 19.74 18.16 41.64
C GLU A 299 19.86 17.84 43.14
N ASP A 300 18.74 17.63 43.85
CA ASP A 300 18.74 17.31 45.27
C ASP A 300 19.37 15.94 45.55
N ALA A 301 19.47 15.06 44.54
CA ALA A 301 20.16 13.79 44.63
C ALA A 301 21.68 13.93 44.68
N PHE A 302 22.25 15.11 44.44
CA PHE A 302 23.69 15.30 44.31
C PHE A 302 24.22 16.46 45.17
N GLU A 303 25.45 16.31 45.65
CA GLU A 303 26.15 17.38 46.38
C GLU A 303 27.65 17.33 46.13
N VAL A 304 28.20 18.41 45.57
CA VAL A 304 29.60 18.51 45.20
C VAL A 304 30.40 19.27 46.26
N ASN A 305 31.49 18.66 46.75
CA ASN A 305 32.39 19.20 47.77
C ASN A 305 31.69 19.69 49.06
N GLU A 306 30.72 18.91 49.57
CA GLU A 306 29.97 19.25 50.80
C GLU A 306 29.29 20.64 50.69
N GLY A 307 28.68 20.91 49.53
CA GLY A 307 28.00 22.17 49.22
C GLY A 307 28.96 23.30 48.78
N GLY A 308 30.22 22.98 48.48
CA GLY A 308 31.20 23.93 47.98
C GLY A 308 30.91 24.42 46.56
N TYR A 309 30.16 23.65 45.77
CA TYR A 309 29.68 24.02 44.44
C TYR A 309 28.16 23.96 44.40
N SER A 310 27.54 25.00 43.82
CA SER A 310 26.10 25.02 43.55
C SER A 310 25.82 24.35 42.21
N ILE A 311 24.90 23.39 42.21
CA ILE A 311 24.37 22.73 41.01
C ILE A 311 23.36 23.70 40.38
N GLU A 312 23.45 23.88 39.07
CA GLU A 312 22.53 24.68 38.26
C GLU A 312 21.35 23.85 37.78
N LYS A 313 21.65 22.67 37.21
CA LYS A 313 20.67 21.66 36.78
C LYS A 313 21.35 20.29 36.70
N VAL A 314 20.54 19.24 36.67
CA VAL A 314 20.97 17.89 36.31
C VAL A 314 20.23 17.50 35.04
N GLU A 315 20.98 17.24 33.98
CA GLU A 315 20.44 16.90 32.67
C GLU A 315 20.51 15.39 32.47
N PRO A 316 19.37 14.70 32.30
CA PRO A 316 19.36 13.29 31.96
C PRO A 316 19.81 13.08 30.51
N ILE A 317 20.68 12.11 30.32
CA ILE A 317 21.19 11.61 29.04
C ILE A 317 20.82 10.13 28.96
N ASN A 318 20.59 9.63 27.74
CA ASN A 318 20.29 8.22 27.52
C ASN A 318 19.16 7.73 28.45
N ASN A 319 18.04 8.46 28.40
CA ASN A 319 16.85 8.27 29.23
C ASN A 319 17.11 8.18 30.75
N GLY A 320 18.09 8.93 31.27
CA GLY A 320 18.39 8.97 32.70
C GLY A 320 19.31 7.85 33.18
N LYS A 321 19.91 7.07 32.26
CA LYS A 321 21.01 6.13 32.55
C LYS A 321 22.37 6.84 32.71
N GLU A 322 22.49 8.02 32.11
CA GLU A 322 23.58 8.95 32.31
C GLU A 322 23.04 10.31 32.75
N LEU A 323 23.80 11.06 33.55
CA LEU A 323 23.39 12.39 34.00
C LEU A 323 24.55 13.38 33.88
N ASN A 324 24.29 14.53 33.28
CA ASN A 324 25.18 15.68 33.30
C ASN A 324 24.80 16.63 34.45
N ILE A 325 25.58 16.64 35.52
CA ILE A 325 25.45 17.59 36.62
C ILE A 325 26.16 18.89 36.22
N VAL A 326 25.39 19.93 35.92
CA VAL A 326 25.88 21.25 35.50
C VAL A 326 26.03 22.15 36.73
N LEU A 327 27.20 22.76 36.89
CA LEU A 327 27.54 23.62 38.03
C LEU A 327 27.52 25.11 37.64
N TYR A 328 27.05 25.99 38.53
CA TYR A 328 27.14 27.44 38.31
C TYR A 328 28.60 27.95 38.18
N SER A 329 29.53 27.32 38.89
CA SER A 329 30.93 27.76 38.99
C SER A 329 31.87 26.89 38.16
N LYS A 330 32.80 27.53 37.45
CA LYS A 330 33.87 26.84 36.70
C LYS A 330 34.80 26.06 37.63
N LEU A 331 35.09 24.83 37.24
CA LEU A 331 36.12 23.96 37.83
C LEU A 331 37.51 24.42 37.37
N LYS A 332 38.56 24.08 38.13
CA LYS A 332 39.96 24.33 37.74
C LYS A 332 40.65 23.04 37.33
N ASP A 333 41.61 23.16 36.41
CA ASP A 333 42.43 22.03 36.00
C ASP A 333 43.20 21.42 37.19
N GLY A 334 43.16 20.08 37.29
CA GLY A 334 43.69 19.28 38.37
C GLY A 334 42.95 19.40 39.71
N GLU A 335 41.81 20.09 39.77
CA GLU A 335 41.02 20.24 40.99
C GLU A 335 40.46 18.90 41.45
N LYS A 336 40.58 18.62 42.76
CA LYS A 336 39.97 17.44 43.36
C LYS A 336 38.58 17.78 43.85
N LEU A 337 37.63 16.93 43.48
CA LEU A 337 36.23 17.08 43.82
C LEU A 337 35.75 15.82 44.52
N THR A 338 34.67 15.96 45.25
CA THR A 338 33.97 14.85 45.86
C THR A 338 32.50 14.99 45.50
N LEU A 339 31.96 14.00 44.80
CA LEU A 339 30.53 13.89 44.51
C LEU A 339 29.89 13.02 45.59
N ASN A 340 28.96 13.60 46.36
CA ASN A 340 28.12 12.86 47.30
C ASN A 340 26.76 12.63 46.65
N VAL A 341 26.41 11.36 46.49
CA VAL A 341 25.12 10.91 45.96
C VAL A 341 24.20 10.65 47.16
N LYS A 342 23.03 11.28 47.12
CA LYS A 342 21.96 11.19 48.12
C LYS A 342 20.89 10.22 47.63
N SER A 343 19.90 9.98 48.47
CA SER A 343 18.80 9.06 48.18
C SER A 343 17.53 9.85 47.88
N GLU A 344 17.68 10.91 47.06
CA GLU A 344 16.59 11.82 46.67
C GLU A 344 16.13 11.58 45.21
N ALA A 345 16.74 10.62 44.52
CA ALA A 345 16.27 10.05 43.26
C ALA A 345 15.88 8.57 43.47
N GLU A 346 15.11 8.01 42.55
CA GLU A 346 14.72 6.60 42.52
C GLU A 346 14.66 6.07 41.09
N ASP A 347 14.73 4.76 40.91
CA ASP A 347 14.43 4.14 39.62
C ASP A 347 12.92 4.11 39.37
N TYR A 348 12.55 3.56 38.23
CA TYR A 348 11.18 3.38 37.81
C TYR A 348 10.44 2.26 38.56
N ALA A 349 11.15 1.44 39.34
CA ALA A 349 10.58 0.45 40.26
C ALA A 349 10.28 1.02 41.66
N GLY A 350 10.66 2.28 41.92
CA GLY A 350 10.51 2.96 43.20
C GLY A 350 11.62 2.66 44.21
N TYR A 351 12.72 2.02 43.80
CA TYR A 351 13.91 1.86 44.63
C TYR A 351 14.76 3.13 44.60
N SER A 352 15.06 3.64 45.79
CA SER A 352 15.84 4.87 45.91
C SER A 352 17.31 4.67 45.51
N LEU A 353 17.86 5.64 44.79
CA LEU A 353 19.28 5.70 44.42
C LEU A 353 20.18 5.47 45.63
N LYS A 354 21.09 4.52 45.48
CA LYS A 354 22.02 4.12 46.52
C LYS A 354 23.03 5.22 46.79
N LYS A 355 23.14 5.62 48.06
CA LYS A 355 24.10 6.63 48.50
C LYS A 355 25.53 6.21 48.18
N ALA A 356 26.28 7.10 47.55
CA ALA A 356 27.67 6.90 47.18
C ALA A 356 28.49 8.17 47.44
N LYS A 357 29.81 8.00 47.53
CA LYS A 357 30.76 9.10 47.62
C LYS A 357 31.91 8.80 46.67
N LEU A 358 32.05 9.59 45.62
CA LEU A 358 33.08 9.42 44.59
C LEU A 358 34.08 10.56 44.68
N ASP A 359 35.36 10.23 44.65
CA ASP A 359 36.44 11.20 44.52
C ASP A 359 36.76 11.38 43.04
N LEU A 360 36.62 12.61 42.56
CA LEU A 360 36.80 12.99 41.17
C LEU A 360 37.98 13.94 41.02
N LYS A 361 38.45 14.06 39.79
CA LYS A 361 39.49 15.02 39.42
C LYS A 361 39.08 15.70 38.12
N ALA A 362 39.07 17.02 38.13
CA ALA A 362 38.86 17.82 36.92
C ALA A 362 40.15 17.81 36.10
N ASP A 363 40.26 16.86 35.17
CA ASP A 363 41.39 16.76 34.25
C ASP A 363 40.97 17.34 32.90
N PHE A 364 41.43 18.56 32.61
CA PHE A 364 40.94 19.30 31.43
C PHE A 364 41.34 18.56 30.16
N ASN A 365 40.34 18.15 29.38
CA ASN A 365 40.57 17.47 28.11
C ASN A 365 40.80 18.48 26.98
N THR A 366 42.07 18.74 26.67
CA THR A 366 42.47 19.69 25.62
C THR A 366 42.48 19.12 24.20
N GLU A 367 42.10 17.86 23.98
CA GLU A 367 42.02 17.27 22.63
C GLU A 367 41.07 18.07 21.73
N ASP A 368 41.26 18.04 20.41
CA ASP A 368 40.31 18.68 19.49
C ASP A 368 39.00 17.87 19.46
N LEU A 369 37.87 18.55 19.25
CA LEU A 369 36.60 17.87 19.02
C LEU A 369 36.68 17.18 17.65
N ALA A 370 36.31 15.90 17.59
CA ALA A 370 36.42 15.10 16.39
C ALA A 370 35.27 14.08 16.27
N ILE A 371 34.83 13.87 15.03
CA ILE A 371 33.89 12.80 14.69
C ILE A 371 34.66 11.47 14.70
N VAL A 372 34.24 10.53 15.55
CA VAL A 372 34.83 9.19 15.69
C VAL A 372 34.06 8.12 14.92
N GLY A 373 32.82 8.41 14.53
CA GLY A 373 31.97 7.50 13.76
C GLY A 373 30.62 8.13 13.42
N TYR A 374 29.73 7.31 12.88
CA TYR A 374 28.34 7.67 12.63
C TYR A 374 27.46 6.42 12.79
N LYS A 375 26.16 6.62 13.05
CA LYS A 375 25.09 5.60 13.09
C LYS A 375 23.84 6.14 12.39
N LYS A 376 22.82 5.28 12.18
CA LYS A 376 21.54 5.63 11.55
C LYS A 376 21.68 6.43 10.24
N ALA A 377 22.58 6.02 9.35
CA ALA A 377 22.77 6.72 8.06
C ALA A 377 21.76 6.21 7.01
N LYS A 378 20.57 6.82 7.01
CA LYS A 378 19.47 6.56 6.06
C LYS A 378 19.32 7.74 5.07
N ASP A 379 18.30 7.72 4.22
CA ASP A 379 18.11 8.74 3.17
C ASP A 379 17.97 10.16 3.69
N GLN A 380 17.28 10.33 4.82
CA GLN A 380 16.93 11.63 5.38
C GLN A 380 17.48 11.84 6.81
N GLU A 381 18.29 10.91 7.33
CA GLU A 381 18.83 10.97 8.70
C GLU A 381 20.29 10.49 8.73
N ILE A 382 21.10 11.14 9.57
CA ILE A 382 22.37 10.58 10.03
C ILE A 382 22.73 11.07 11.44
N THR A 383 23.19 10.16 12.29
CA THR A 383 23.76 10.51 13.61
C THR A 383 25.29 10.44 13.58
N LEU A 384 25.95 11.56 13.87
CA LEU A 384 27.40 11.67 14.02
C LEU A 384 27.81 11.42 15.47
N VAL A 385 28.84 10.62 15.69
CA VAL A 385 29.36 10.28 17.03
C VAL A 385 30.68 11.00 17.26
N PHE A 386 30.79 11.74 18.36
CA PHE A 386 31.95 12.55 18.72
C PHE A 386 32.80 11.89 19.82
N ASN A 387 34.08 12.26 19.88
CA ASN A 387 35.01 11.82 20.93
C ASN A 387 34.71 12.41 22.32
N LYS A 388 33.81 13.40 22.41
CA LYS A 388 33.42 14.11 23.63
C LYS A 388 31.97 14.55 23.52
N ASP A 389 31.34 14.80 24.67
CA ASP A 389 30.07 15.50 24.73
C ASP A 389 30.17 16.88 24.10
N ILE A 390 29.12 17.25 23.37
CA ILE A 390 29.03 18.48 22.58
C ILE A 390 27.84 19.32 23.03
N LYS A 391 27.87 20.58 22.65
CA LYS A 391 26.77 21.53 22.76
C LYS A 391 26.85 22.57 21.65
N PHE A 392 25.76 23.30 21.41
CA PHE A 392 25.77 24.38 20.44
C PHE A 392 26.54 25.60 20.97
N ALA A 393 27.39 26.22 20.14
CA ALA A 393 28.26 27.32 20.58
C ALA A 393 27.50 28.62 20.93
N ASP A 394 26.43 28.94 20.18
CA ASP A 394 25.67 30.21 20.32
C ASP A 394 24.24 30.04 20.88
N HIS A 395 23.83 28.80 21.18
CA HIS A 395 22.51 28.51 21.74
C HIS A 395 22.60 28.11 23.22
N LYS A 396 21.65 28.59 24.03
CA LYS A 396 21.69 28.39 25.49
C LYS A 396 21.19 27.02 25.96
N ASP A 397 20.49 26.30 25.08
CA ASP A 397 19.85 25.02 25.36
C ASP A 397 20.26 24.00 24.29
N ASP A 398 20.62 22.79 24.74
CA ASP A 398 21.09 21.67 23.90
C ASP A 398 19.91 20.78 23.45
N THR A 399 18.72 21.37 23.34
CA THR A 399 17.51 20.70 22.85
C THR A 399 17.53 20.54 21.33
N MET A 400 16.67 19.68 20.79
CA MET A 400 16.39 19.66 19.35
C MET A 400 16.02 21.05 18.81
N ILE A 401 16.63 21.42 17.68
CA ILE A 401 16.42 22.69 16.98
C ILE A 401 15.84 22.40 15.58
N ALA A 402 14.70 23.01 15.26
CA ALA A 402 14.00 22.86 13.98
C ALA A 402 13.73 24.23 13.30
N ASN A 403 13.67 24.24 11.96
CA ASN A 403 13.47 25.46 11.17
C ASN A 403 12.00 25.96 11.24
N ALA A 404 11.81 27.27 11.42
CA ALA A 404 10.49 27.91 11.50
C ALA A 404 9.66 27.93 10.19
N LYS A 405 10.22 27.51 9.05
CA LYS A 405 9.51 27.48 7.75
C LYS A 405 8.70 26.21 7.48
N VAL A 406 8.75 25.21 8.36
CA VAL A 406 8.15 23.89 8.09
C VAL A 406 7.21 23.49 9.23
N ASP A 407 5.94 23.91 9.13
CA ASP A 407 4.86 23.45 10.03
C ASP A 407 4.60 21.92 9.91
N LYS A 408 5.24 21.24 8.95
CA LYS A 408 5.09 19.80 8.64
C LYS A 408 6.10 18.87 9.36
N ILE A 409 7.12 19.39 10.04
CA ILE A 409 8.15 18.54 10.69
C ILE A 409 7.54 17.71 11.84
N SER A 410 6.57 18.25 12.60
CA SER A 410 5.85 17.50 13.65
C SER A 410 4.92 16.40 13.16
N GLU A 411 4.51 16.47 11.89
CA GLU A 411 3.78 15.41 11.20
C GLU A 411 4.75 14.41 10.54
N LYS A 412 5.94 14.85 10.14
CA LYS A 412 6.95 14.03 9.47
C LYS A 412 7.86 13.24 10.41
N TYR A 413 8.06 13.72 11.64
CA TYR A 413 8.89 13.10 12.68
C TYR A 413 8.16 13.20 14.02
N PRO A 414 7.37 12.20 14.45
CA PRO A 414 6.47 12.28 15.61
C PRO A 414 7.15 12.52 16.97
N GLU A 415 8.42 12.11 17.13
CA GLU A 415 9.28 12.52 18.27
C GLU A 415 9.40 14.04 18.41
N SER A 416 9.04 14.75 17.33
CA SER A 416 8.55 16.13 17.12
C SER A 416 8.28 17.04 18.33
N LYS A 417 7.55 16.47 19.29
CA LYS A 417 6.66 17.24 20.16
C LYS A 417 7.44 17.85 21.34
N GLY A 418 7.98 19.06 21.16
CA GLY A 418 8.52 19.85 22.29
C GLY A 418 9.62 20.88 21.96
N TYR A 419 9.71 21.36 20.73
CA TYR A 419 10.97 21.95 20.22
C TYR A 419 11.15 23.45 20.32
N THR A 420 12.43 23.84 20.27
CA THR A 420 12.85 25.23 20.12
C THR A 420 12.97 25.57 18.64
N TYR A 421 12.03 26.37 18.12
CA TYR A 421 12.09 26.87 16.76
C TYR A 421 13.15 27.97 16.62
N VAL A 422 14.03 27.83 15.63
CA VAL A 422 15.03 28.85 15.30
C VAL A 422 14.69 29.42 13.92
N SER A 423 14.57 30.75 13.84
CA SER A 423 14.24 31.45 12.58
C SER A 423 15.48 31.83 11.76
N ASP A 424 16.64 31.28 12.10
CA ASP A 424 17.93 31.61 11.51
C ASP A 424 18.35 30.49 10.55
N ASP A 425 18.01 30.65 9.26
CA ASP A 425 18.35 29.69 8.21
C ASP A 425 19.88 29.48 8.11
N ASP A 426 20.69 30.50 8.46
CA ASP A 426 22.15 30.46 8.37
C ASP A 426 22.77 29.44 9.36
N PHE A 427 22.08 29.12 10.47
CA PHE A 427 22.53 28.10 11.42
C PHE A 427 22.50 26.70 10.80
N PHE A 428 21.41 26.37 10.12
CA PHE A 428 21.22 25.06 9.48
C PHE A 428 22.14 24.86 8.28
N GLU A 429 22.49 25.93 7.55
CA GLU A 429 23.49 25.89 6.47
C GLU A 429 24.88 25.43 6.96
N SER A 430 25.14 25.44 8.27
CA SER A 430 26.39 24.97 8.87
C SER A 430 26.46 23.44 9.01
N PHE A 431 25.36 22.73 8.80
CA PHE A 431 25.26 21.28 8.82
C PHE A 431 24.73 20.82 7.46
N TYR A 432 25.58 20.21 6.64
CA TYR A 432 25.20 19.86 5.27
C TYR A 432 25.92 18.61 4.79
N HIS A 433 25.45 18.04 3.70
CA HIS A 433 26.14 16.94 3.04
C HIS A 433 26.45 17.25 1.57
N THR A 434 27.59 16.79 1.09
CA THR A 434 28.08 16.92 -0.30
C THR A 434 28.34 18.36 -0.75
N THR A 435 27.37 19.26 -0.65
CA THR A 435 27.46 20.70 -0.91
C THR A 435 26.62 21.46 0.11
N SER A 436 27.00 22.71 0.43
CA SER A 436 26.28 23.55 1.40
C SER A 436 24.84 23.91 1.01
N LYS A 437 24.39 23.55 -0.20
CA LYS A 437 22.99 23.70 -0.60
C LYS A 437 22.09 22.63 0.02
N ASN A 438 22.67 21.50 0.43
CA ASN A 438 21.94 20.40 1.02
C ASN A 438 22.10 20.47 2.54
N ALA A 439 21.53 21.53 3.10
CA ALA A 439 21.55 21.81 4.52
C ALA A 439 20.58 20.89 5.27
N ALA A 440 20.87 20.60 6.53
CA ALA A 440 19.94 19.89 7.40
C ALA A 440 18.70 20.75 7.69
N GLU A 441 17.53 20.14 7.84
CA GLU A 441 16.29 20.84 8.23
C GLU A 441 16.09 20.86 9.75
N ALA A 442 16.69 19.90 10.46
CA ALA A 442 16.68 19.80 11.91
C ALA A 442 17.97 19.17 12.43
N VAL A 443 18.36 19.55 13.65
CA VAL A 443 19.56 19.03 14.33
C VAL A 443 19.29 18.75 15.81
N VAL A 444 19.87 17.66 16.33
CA VAL A 444 19.65 17.18 17.70
C VAL A 444 20.98 16.79 18.34
N ILE A 445 21.21 17.24 19.57
CA ILE A 445 22.33 16.79 20.39
C ILE A 445 21.81 15.88 21.50
N ASP A 446 22.40 14.70 21.64
CA ASP A 446 22.27 13.84 22.83
C ASP A 446 23.67 13.43 23.31
N GLY A 447 24.17 14.12 24.33
CA GLY A 447 25.53 13.89 24.86
C GLY A 447 26.62 14.12 23.82
N ASN A 448 27.22 13.04 23.32
CA ASN A 448 28.28 13.07 22.30
C ASN A 448 27.78 12.73 20.89
N GLU A 449 26.47 12.70 20.68
CA GLU A 449 25.84 12.38 19.40
C GLU A 449 25.14 13.60 18.81
N LEU A 450 25.27 13.77 17.49
CA LEU A 450 24.59 14.82 16.72
C LEU A 450 23.77 14.17 15.60
N THR A 451 22.45 14.17 15.70
CA THR A 451 21.57 13.72 14.62
C THR A 451 21.22 14.89 13.71
N LEU A 452 21.36 14.67 12.41
CA LEU A 452 21.01 15.60 11.34
C LEU A 452 19.87 15.00 10.52
N TYR A 453 18.82 15.79 10.31
CA TYR A 453 17.69 15.43 9.45
C TYR A 453 17.72 16.25 8.16
N PHE A 454 17.38 15.65 7.04
CA PHE A 454 17.35 16.26 5.71
C PHE A 454 15.98 16.09 5.07
N ASP A 455 15.56 17.07 4.27
CA ASP A 455 14.34 16.92 3.47
C ASP A 455 14.57 15.96 2.28
N SER A 456 13.50 15.60 1.57
CA SER A 456 13.54 14.68 0.43
C SER A 456 14.37 15.21 -0.75
N ASP A 457 14.31 16.52 -1.00
CA ASP A 457 15.08 17.20 -2.06
C ASP A 457 16.59 17.23 -1.76
N HIS A 458 16.96 17.14 -0.48
CA HIS A 458 18.32 17.15 0.03
C HIS A 458 18.70 15.81 0.69
N SER A 459 18.14 14.69 0.23
CA SER A 459 18.46 13.36 0.75
C SER A 459 19.93 12.97 0.57
N LEU A 460 20.45 12.21 1.52
CA LEU A 460 21.81 11.69 1.57
C LEU A 460 22.04 10.69 0.40
N PRO A 461 23.08 10.86 -0.44
CA PRO A 461 23.43 9.87 -1.46
C PRO A 461 24.06 8.63 -0.85
N GLU A 462 24.10 7.49 -1.57
CA GLU A 462 24.74 6.21 -1.13
C GLU A 462 26.14 6.41 -0.52
N THR A 463 26.88 7.40 -1.00
CA THR A 463 28.10 7.88 -0.36
C THR A 463 28.00 9.37 -0.11
N ALA A 464 27.72 9.74 1.13
CA ALA A 464 27.64 11.13 1.57
C ALA A 464 28.94 11.60 2.23
N TYR A 465 29.31 12.85 1.98
CA TYR A 465 30.29 13.56 2.79
C TYR A 465 29.52 14.54 3.65
N VAL A 466 29.40 14.27 4.94
CA VAL A 466 28.67 15.11 5.89
C VAL A 466 29.65 16.10 6.51
N PHE A 467 29.27 17.36 6.57
CA PHE A 467 30.08 18.49 7.01
C PHE A 467 29.42 19.19 8.19
N VAL A 468 30.25 19.61 9.13
CA VAL A 468 29.89 20.54 10.21
C VAL A 468 30.88 21.69 10.11
N ASP A 469 30.38 22.88 9.83
CA ASP A 469 31.22 24.08 9.72
C ASP A 469 31.89 24.42 11.07
N ALA A 470 32.96 25.22 11.02
CA ALA A 470 33.69 25.60 12.22
C ALA A 470 32.85 26.53 13.11
N ASP A 471 33.17 26.53 14.42
CA ASP A 471 32.63 27.45 15.41
C ASP A 471 31.12 27.31 15.70
N VAL A 472 30.47 26.20 15.30
CA VAL A 472 29.01 25.96 15.53
C VAL A 472 28.71 24.99 16.67
N LEU A 473 29.67 24.13 16.99
CA LEU A 473 29.66 23.24 18.15
C LEU A 473 30.81 23.62 19.06
N GLU A 474 30.64 23.40 20.36
CA GLU A 474 31.73 23.40 21.32
C GLU A 474 31.65 22.17 22.22
N ASP A 475 32.80 21.70 22.70
CA ASP A 475 32.81 20.71 23.76
C ASP A 475 32.44 21.34 25.11
N LEU A 476 32.16 20.50 26.11
CA LEU A 476 31.84 20.98 27.46
C LEU A 476 33.03 21.67 28.17
N TRP A 477 34.22 21.74 27.55
CA TRP A 477 35.39 22.49 28.02
C TRP A 477 35.51 23.90 27.40
N GLU A 478 34.47 24.37 26.70
CA GLU A 478 34.43 25.66 25.98
C GLU A 478 35.45 25.70 24.82
N LYS A 479 35.65 24.57 24.13
CA LYS A 479 36.47 24.49 22.92
C LYS A 479 35.60 24.27 21.71
N GLU A 480 35.55 25.28 20.85
CA GLU A 480 34.86 25.27 19.56
C GLU A 480 35.45 24.22 18.61
N ASN A 481 34.59 23.71 17.72
CA ASN A 481 34.98 22.76 16.69
C ASN A 481 35.71 23.47 15.53
N ASP A 482 36.75 22.82 14.99
CA ASP A 482 37.23 23.14 13.64
C ASP A 482 36.18 22.65 12.61
N GLY A 483 36.35 22.96 11.31
CA GLY A 483 35.51 22.37 10.27
C GLY A 483 35.67 20.84 10.24
N LEU A 484 34.58 20.11 10.52
CA LEU A 484 34.57 18.65 10.60
C LEU A 484 33.88 18.06 9.38
N ASN A 485 34.30 16.86 9.00
CA ASN A 485 33.59 16.07 8.01
C ASN A 485 33.82 14.57 8.23
N ILE A 486 32.84 13.78 7.79
CA ILE A 486 32.94 12.33 7.73
C ILE A 486 32.38 11.83 6.40
N LYS A 487 33.02 10.78 5.87
CA LYS A 487 32.46 10.03 4.74
C LYS A 487 31.57 8.93 5.30
N ALA A 488 30.28 9.00 5.01
CA ALA A 488 29.30 7.99 5.38
C ALA A 488 28.89 7.16 4.16
N ASN A 489 28.78 5.85 4.36
CA ASN A 489 28.00 4.98 3.49
C ASN A 489 26.58 4.98 4.02
N VAL A 490 25.65 5.34 3.15
CA VAL A 490 24.23 5.53 3.48
C VAL A 490 23.49 4.32 2.96
N SER A 491 22.71 3.69 3.83
CA SER A 491 21.79 2.64 3.44
C SER A 491 20.64 3.30 2.70
N LYS A 492 20.54 3.03 1.39
CA LYS A 492 19.43 3.50 0.57
C LYS A 492 18.25 2.57 0.77
N ASP A 493 17.13 3.17 1.09
CA ASP A 493 15.85 2.53 0.99
C ASP A 493 15.52 2.29 -0.50
N LYS A 494 15.20 1.04 -0.82
CA LYS A 494 14.86 0.56 -2.17
C LYS A 494 13.63 -0.32 -2.16
N ASP A 495 13.06 -0.51 -0.97
CA ASP A 495 11.90 -1.33 -0.75
C ASP A 495 10.69 -0.48 -1.15
N ARG A 496 9.63 -1.15 -1.59
CA ARG A 496 8.48 -0.44 -2.15
C ARG A 496 7.35 -0.55 -1.16
N PRO A 497 6.49 0.46 -1.08
CA PRO A 497 5.34 0.37 -0.21
C PRO A 497 4.47 -0.79 -0.67
N GLU A 498 4.08 -1.65 0.25
CA GLU A 498 3.18 -2.77 0.07
C GLU A 498 1.87 -2.50 0.83
N ILE A 499 0.74 -2.97 0.31
CA ILE A 499 -0.53 -2.84 1.05
C ILE A 499 -0.64 -3.97 2.08
N LYS A 500 -0.56 -3.61 3.36
CA LYS A 500 -0.70 -4.52 4.50
C LYS A 500 -2.17 -4.84 4.73
N LYS A 501 -3.00 -3.81 4.86
CA LYS A 501 -4.42 -3.96 5.23
C LYS A 501 -5.35 -3.12 4.36
N VAL A 502 -6.54 -3.66 4.09
CA VAL A 502 -7.66 -2.96 3.45
C VAL A 502 -8.92 -3.27 4.25
N GLU A 503 -9.49 -2.26 4.87
CA GLU A 503 -10.70 -2.40 5.67
C GLU A 503 -11.68 -1.26 5.46
N GLN A 504 -12.91 -1.45 5.93
CA GLN A 504 -13.93 -0.41 5.95
C GLN A 504 -13.84 0.36 7.27
N ASP A 505 -14.10 1.67 7.23
CA ASP A 505 -14.19 2.50 8.44
C ASP A 505 -15.37 2.06 9.32
N ASP A 506 -15.09 1.87 10.61
CA ASP A 506 -16.05 1.37 11.61
C ASP A 506 -17.22 2.34 11.90
N ASP A 507 -17.14 3.60 11.47
CA ASP A 507 -18.18 4.62 11.69
C ASP A 507 -18.83 5.09 10.38
N SER A 508 -18.36 4.61 9.22
CA SER A 508 -18.79 5.10 7.92
C SER A 508 -18.88 4.03 6.85
N ASN A 509 -20.08 3.90 6.26
CA ASN A 509 -20.28 3.10 5.05
C ASN A 509 -19.67 3.73 3.79
N LYS A 510 -19.00 4.90 3.86
CA LYS A 510 -18.38 5.56 2.69
C LYS A 510 -16.87 5.50 2.68
N LYS A 511 -16.23 4.90 3.67
CA LYS A 511 -14.78 5.02 3.82
C LYS A 511 -14.08 3.67 3.85
N ILE A 512 -12.92 3.65 3.21
CA ILE A 512 -11.98 2.53 3.19
C ILE A 512 -10.68 3.02 3.81
N ILE A 513 -10.11 2.25 4.72
CA ILE A 513 -8.82 2.50 5.35
C ILE A 513 -7.80 1.53 4.72
N LEU A 514 -6.69 2.10 4.28
CA LEU A 514 -5.58 1.41 3.63
C LEU A 514 -4.32 1.61 4.48
N THR A 515 -3.73 0.52 4.96
CA THR A 515 -2.48 0.54 5.73
C THR A 515 -1.34 0.00 4.87
N PHE A 516 -0.25 0.74 4.78
CA PHE A 516 0.89 0.45 3.91
C PHE A 516 2.09 -0.03 4.71
N SER A 517 3.08 -0.61 4.02
CA SER A 517 4.24 -1.20 4.68
C SER A 517 5.20 -0.21 5.30
N GLU A 518 5.12 1.04 4.91
CA GLU A 518 6.08 2.07 5.24
C GLU A 518 5.47 3.44 5.04
N ASP A 519 6.19 4.45 5.52
CA ASP A 519 5.85 5.84 5.39
C ASP A 519 5.72 6.29 3.94
N LEU A 520 4.57 6.89 3.62
CA LEU A 520 4.23 7.33 2.28
C LEU A 520 4.65 8.77 1.99
N ASP A 521 4.95 9.03 0.72
CA ASP A 521 4.97 10.37 0.20
C ASP A 521 3.56 10.97 0.19
N LEU A 522 3.39 12.13 0.83
CA LEU A 522 2.11 12.80 1.00
C LEU A 522 1.41 13.11 -0.33
N ASP A 523 2.16 13.56 -1.35
CA ASP A 523 1.57 13.99 -2.60
C ASP A 523 1.05 12.78 -3.38
N SER A 524 1.82 11.69 -3.42
CA SER A 524 1.37 10.43 -4.04
C SER A 524 0.24 9.74 -3.26
N ALA A 525 0.27 9.74 -1.93
CA ALA A 525 -0.73 9.08 -1.10
C ALA A 525 -2.08 9.82 -1.03
N THR A 526 -2.08 11.13 -1.33
CA THR A 526 -3.31 11.93 -1.37
C THR A 526 -3.86 12.15 -2.77
N ASP A 527 -3.19 11.60 -3.80
CA ASP A 527 -3.71 11.61 -5.15
C ASP A 527 -4.81 10.56 -5.30
N GLU A 528 -6.06 11.01 -5.41
CA GLU A 528 -7.22 10.15 -5.67
C GLU A 528 -7.03 9.25 -6.90
N ASP A 529 -6.21 9.69 -7.87
CA ASP A 529 -5.95 8.95 -9.10
C ASP A 529 -5.19 7.64 -8.91
N ASN A 530 -4.52 7.47 -7.76
CA ASN A 530 -3.74 6.29 -7.39
C ASN A 530 -4.61 5.13 -6.85
N TYR A 531 -5.93 5.37 -6.70
CA TYR A 531 -6.86 4.42 -6.10
C TYR A 531 -8.06 4.14 -7.01
N THR A 532 -8.29 2.86 -7.32
CA THR A 532 -9.46 2.40 -8.09
C THR A 532 -10.29 1.44 -7.26
N VAL A 533 -11.54 1.78 -7.01
CA VAL A 533 -12.50 0.90 -6.30
C VAL A 533 -13.54 0.36 -7.27
N LYS A 534 -13.83 -0.94 -7.22
CA LYS A 534 -14.87 -1.62 -8.02
C LYS A 534 -15.77 -2.46 -7.13
N ASP A 535 -17.05 -2.55 -7.49
CA ASP A 535 -17.99 -3.47 -6.86
C ASP A 535 -17.90 -4.90 -7.44
N LYS A 536 -18.69 -5.83 -6.90
CA LYS A 536 -18.71 -7.25 -7.32
C LYS A 536 -19.04 -7.48 -8.80
N ASP A 537 -19.70 -6.52 -9.46
CA ASP A 537 -20.07 -6.61 -10.87
C ASP A 537 -18.97 -6.01 -11.77
N GLY A 538 -17.87 -5.53 -11.18
CA GLY A 538 -16.77 -4.87 -11.86
C GLY A 538 -17.01 -3.39 -12.14
N LYS A 539 -18.13 -2.82 -11.65
CA LYS A 539 -18.47 -1.42 -11.87
C LYS A 539 -17.69 -0.52 -10.92
N ALA A 540 -17.14 0.55 -11.49
CA ALA A 540 -16.41 1.60 -10.80
C ALA A 540 -17.21 2.24 -9.65
N VAL A 541 -16.56 2.41 -8.50
CA VAL A 541 -17.01 3.27 -7.40
C VAL A 541 -16.05 4.45 -7.32
N ARG A 542 -16.60 5.66 -7.40
CA ARG A 542 -15.79 6.89 -7.38
C ARG A 542 -15.19 7.11 -5.99
N VAL A 543 -13.87 7.22 -5.93
CA VAL A 543 -13.15 7.83 -4.81
C VAL A 543 -13.35 9.34 -4.94
N SER A 544 -13.93 9.94 -3.91
CA SER A 544 -14.20 11.38 -3.84
C SER A 544 -13.11 12.16 -3.12
N LYS A 545 -12.28 11.45 -2.34
CA LYS A 545 -11.15 11.98 -1.60
C LYS A 545 -10.21 10.86 -1.15
N ALA A 546 -8.91 11.12 -1.19
CA ALA A 546 -7.88 10.35 -0.49
C ALA A 546 -7.21 11.25 0.57
N LYS A 547 -6.93 10.70 1.74
CA LYS A 547 -6.27 11.44 2.82
C LYS A 547 -5.27 10.53 3.53
N LEU A 548 -4.01 10.95 3.57
CA LEU A 548 -3.00 10.40 4.47
C LEU A 548 -3.42 10.77 5.91
N THR A 549 -3.94 9.78 6.64
CA THR A 549 -4.44 9.92 8.02
C THR A 549 -3.35 9.69 9.05
N ASP A 550 -2.38 8.84 8.72
CA ASP A 550 -1.11 8.65 9.41
C ASP A 550 0.03 8.54 8.38
N SER A 551 1.30 8.43 8.79
CA SER A 551 2.43 8.39 7.85
C SER A 551 2.38 7.21 6.86
N ASP A 552 1.76 6.10 7.23
CA ASP A 552 1.57 4.88 6.43
C ASP A 552 0.09 4.53 6.16
N GLU A 553 -0.86 5.37 6.59
CA GLU A 553 -2.29 5.08 6.51
C GLU A 553 -3.04 6.06 5.60
N VAL A 554 -3.78 5.54 4.62
CA VAL A 554 -4.63 6.32 3.73
C VAL A 554 -6.11 5.97 3.90
N THR A 555 -6.91 6.97 4.25
CA THR A 555 -8.37 6.89 4.22
C THR A 555 -8.92 7.37 2.88
N LEU A 556 -9.64 6.50 2.17
CA LEU A 556 -10.42 6.83 0.98
C LEU A 556 -11.87 7.14 1.36
N GLU A 557 -12.43 8.24 0.86
CA GLU A 557 -13.86 8.58 0.97
C GLU A 557 -14.54 8.38 -0.38
N LEU A 558 -15.59 7.56 -0.44
CA LEU A 558 -16.32 7.19 -1.65
C LEU A 558 -17.53 8.11 -1.89
N SER A 559 -17.94 8.24 -3.15
CA SER A 559 -19.12 9.05 -3.50
C SER A 559 -20.45 8.43 -3.06
N LYS A 560 -20.49 7.10 -2.91
CA LYS A 560 -21.66 6.30 -2.50
C LYS A 560 -21.31 5.37 -1.34
N ASP A 561 -22.33 4.97 -0.58
CA ASP A 561 -22.18 3.98 0.48
C ASP A 561 -21.80 2.61 -0.09
N LEU A 562 -20.98 1.89 0.66
CA LEU A 562 -20.67 0.49 0.50
C LEU A 562 -21.88 -0.33 0.95
N GLU A 563 -22.34 -1.20 0.06
CA GLU A 563 -23.50 -2.07 0.31
C GLU A 563 -23.14 -3.25 1.24
N ASP A 564 -23.92 -3.45 2.30
CA ASP A 564 -23.73 -4.53 3.29
C ASP A 564 -23.69 -5.92 2.63
N GLY A 565 -22.62 -6.67 2.92
CA GLY A 565 -22.41 -8.02 2.42
C GLY A 565 -21.89 -8.13 0.99
N GLU A 566 -21.68 -7.00 0.30
CA GLU A 566 -21.13 -6.97 -1.07
C GLU A 566 -19.59 -7.00 -1.06
N GLU A 567 -19.00 -7.66 -2.07
CA GLU A 567 -17.54 -7.69 -2.27
C GLU A 567 -17.10 -6.49 -3.10
N TYR A 568 -16.04 -5.83 -2.64
CA TYR A 568 -15.38 -4.72 -3.32
C TYR A 568 -13.92 -5.06 -3.60
N GLU A 569 -13.40 -4.49 -4.67
CA GLU A 569 -12.02 -4.62 -5.11
C GLU A 569 -11.36 -3.23 -5.11
N VAL A 570 -10.24 -3.09 -4.39
CA VAL A 570 -9.43 -1.88 -4.35
C VAL A 570 -8.11 -2.17 -5.04
N THR A 571 -7.82 -1.41 -6.10
CA THR A 571 -6.54 -1.42 -6.80
C THR A 571 -5.77 -0.16 -6.44
N ILE A 572 -4.55 -0.34 -5.98
CA ILE A 572 -3.62 0.73 -5.64
C ILE A 572 -2.47 0.68 -6.64
N GLU A 573 -2.18 1.82 -7.26
CA GLU A 573 -1.01 2.02 -8.11
C GLU A 573 -0.44 3.40 -7.84
N ASP A 574 0.84 3.59 -8.13
CA ASP A 574 1.46 4.90 -8.17
C ASP A 574 1.62 5.68 -6.85
N VAL A 575 1.26 5.07 -5.73
CA VAL A 575 1.67 5.50 -4.38
C VAL A 575 3.16 5.25 -4.18
N GLU A 576 3.87 6.26 -3.69
CA GLU A 576 5.31 6.24 -3.43
C GLU A 576 5.57 6.35 -1.92
N ASP A 577 6.65 5.76 -1.45
CA ASP A 577 7.20 6.00 -0.12
C ASP A 577 7.96 7.34 -0.05
N LYS A 578 8.47 7.71 1.12
CA LYS A 578 9.30 8.91 1.32
C LYS A 578 10.65 8.87 0.58
N ALA A 579 11.13 7.70 0.17
CA ALA A 579 12.35 7.51 -0.63
C ALA A 579 12.07 7.58 -2.16
N GLY A 580 10.81 7.66 -2.56
CA GLY A 580 10.35 7.71 -3.94
C GLY A 580 10.28 6.33 -4.61
N ASN A 581 10.28 5.22 -3.86
CA ASN A 581 9.97 3.92 -4.44
C ASN A 581 8.46 3.74 -4.54
N LYS A 582 8.04 3.21 -5.69
CA LYS A 582 6.65 3.17 -6.11
C LYS A 582 6.07 1.77 -5.87
N ILE A 583 4.88 1.71 -5.26
CA ILE A 583 4.14 0.45 -5.02
C ILE A 583 4.06 -0.39 -6.31
N GLU A 584 4.27 -1.70 -6.19
CA GLU A 584 3.88 -2.61 -7.27
C GLU A 584 2.35 -2.68 -7.32
N LYS A 585 1.76 -2.43 -8.50
CA LYS A 585 0.30 -2.40 -8.68
C LYS A 585 -0.35 -3.61 -8.01
N VAL A 586 -1.17 -3.33 -7.01
CA VAL A 586 -1.76 -4.36 -6.15
C VAL A 586 -3.26 -4.20 -6.11
N THR A 587 -3.95 -5.33 -6.09
CA THR A 587 -5.41 -5.40 -6.04
C THR A 587 -5.82 -6.27 -4.85
N LYS A 588 -6.57 -5.71 -3.91
CA LYS A 588 -7.10 -6.39 -2.73
C LYS A 588 -8.62 -6.38 -2.75
N LYS A 589 -9.21 -7.40 -2.13
CA LYS A 589 -10.66 -7.56 -2.02
C LYS A 589 -11.07 -7.56 -0.57
N PHE A 590 -12.20 -6.92 -0.29
CA PHE A 590 -12.83 -6.96 1.02
C PHE A 590 -14.35 -7.05 0.87
N THR A 591 -15.03 -7.51 1.92
CA THR A 591 -16.50 -7.53 1.97
C THR A 591 -16.98 -6.44 2.89
N ALA A 592 -17.79 -5.53 2.36
CA ALA A 592 -18.36 -4.45 3.14
C ALA A 592 -19.38 -4.97 4.14
N LYS A 593 -19.52 -4.25 5.26
CA LYS A 593 -20.51 -4.50 6.30
C LYS A 593 -21.21 -3.20 6.63
N ASP A 594 -22.46 -3.27 7.04
CA ASP A 594 -23.12 -2.10 7.63
C ASP A 594 -22.44 -1.77 8.96
N THR A 595 -21.83 -0.58 9.04
CA THR A 595 -21.17 -0.08 10.26
C THR A 595 -22.04 0.93 11.02
N GLN A 596 -23.23 1.24 10.52
CA GLN A 596 -24.08 2.28 11.10
C GLN A 596 -25.26 1.70 11.89
N ALA A 597 -25.43 2.19 13.12
CA ALA A 597 -26.59 1.81 13.93
C ALA A 597 -27.88 2.48 13.42
N VAL A 598 -28.98 1.74 13.43
CA VAL A 598 -30.31 2.26 13.10
C VAL A 598 -30.65 3.51 13.92
N THR A 599 -31.05 4.56 13.22
CA THR A 599 -31.49 5.81 13.80
C THR A 599 -33.01 5.93 13.80
N LYS A 600 -33.53 7.03 14.36
CA LYS A 600 -34.96 7.30 14.37
C LYS A 600 -35.52 7.48 12.95
N ASP A 601 -34.74 8.09 12.06
CA ASP A 601 -35.21 8.50 10.74
C ASP A 601 -35.36 7.28 9.80
N ASP A 602 -34.63 6.21 10.09
CA ASP A 602 -34.72 4.91 9.38
C ASP A 602 -35.97 4.11 9.76
N ILE A 603 -36.66 4.49 10.84
CA ILE A 603 -37.75 3.71 11.42
C ILE A 603 -39.11 4.25 11.00
N SER A 604 -39.91 3.37 10.38
CA SER A 604 -41.32 3.63 10.12
C SER A 604 -42.22 2.69 10.92
N ALA A 605 -43.35 3.19 11.42
CA ALA A 605 -44.30 2.35 12.16
C ALA A 605 -45.74 2.55 11.65
N LYS A 606 -46.42 1.44 11.34
CA LYS A 606 -47.80 1.42 10.84
C LYS A 606 -48.70 0.55 11.72
N PHE A 607 -49.91 1.01 12.03
CA PHE A 607 -50.93 0.18 12.66
C PHE A 607 -51.96 -0.34 11.65
N TYR A 608 -52.44 -1.56 11.90
CA TYR A 608 -53.39 -2.28 11.07
C TYR A 608 -54.50 -2.90 11.91
N ASP A 609 -55.59 -3.29 11.24
CA ASP A 609 -56.71 -4.00 11.86
C ASP A 609 -57.32 -3.24 13.06
N ALA A 610 -57.24 -1.90 13.05
CA ALA A 610 -57.84 -1.07 14.09
C ALA A 610 -59.33 -1.44 14.27
N SER A 611 -59.80 -1.48 15.52
CA SER A 611 -61.14 -1.97 15.95
C SER A 611 -61.40 -3.48 15.83
N LYS A 612 -60.46 -4.29 15.31
CA LYS A 612 -60.57 -5.75 15.35
C LYS A 612 -60.18 -6.28 16.73
N SER A 613 -60.56 -7.53 17.03
CA SER A 613 -60.24 -8.17 18.31
C SER A 613 -58.73 -8.34 18.53
N SER A 614 -57.96 -8.45 17.45
CA SER A 614 -56.51 -8.41 17.43
C SER A 614 -56.11 -7.35 16.41
N GLN A 615 -55.48 -6.29 16.89
CA GLN A 615 -54.88 -5.22 16.10
C GLN A 615 -53.36 -5.35 16.18
N LYS A 616 -52.63 -4.69 15.29
CA LYS A 616 -51.17 -4.81 15.23
C LYS A 616 -50.49 -3.50 14.89
N ILE A 617 -49.29 -3.31 15.42
CA ILE A 617 -48.32 -2.30 15.01
C ILE A 617 -47.17 -3.07 14.33
N VAL A 618 -46.74 -2.61 13.17
CA VAL A 618 -45.57 -3.13 12.47
C VAL A 618 -44.55 -2.01 12.46
N VAL A 619 -43.42 -2.27 13.12
CA VAL A 619 -42.26 -1.38 13.16
C VAL A 619 -41.28 -1.91 12.13
N ASP A 620 -40.96 -1.10 11.15
CA ASP A 620 -39.95 -1.36 10.12
C ASP A 620 -38.67 -0.63 10.53
N PHE A 621 -37.58 -1.37 10.65
CA PHE A 621 -36.27 -0.81 11.01
C PHE A 621 -35.41 -0.48 9.79
N GLY A 622 -35.91 -0.74 8.57
CA GLY A 622 -35.18 -0.50 7.32
C GLY A 622 -34.06 -1.51 7.04
N THR A 623 -33.39 -1.99 8.08
CA THR A 623 -32.33 -3.01 8.03
C THR A 623 -32.67 -4.25 8.86
N LYS A 624 -31.85 -5.29 8.73
CA LYS A 624 -32.00 -6.54 9.46
C LYS A 624 -31.54 -6.38 10.90
N MET A 625 -32.40 -6.78 11.83
CA MET A 625 -32.16 -6.60 13.27
C MET A 625 -31.87 -7.90 14.01
N LEU A 626 -31.25 -7.79 15.19
CA LEU A 626 -31.12 -8.90 16.13
C LEU A 626 -32.51 -9.38 16.57
N ALA A 627 -32.77 -10.68 16.44
CA ALA A 627 -34.08 -11.29 16.71
C ALA A 627 -33.99 -12.60 17.51
N ASP A 628 -33.02 -12.70 18.42
CA ASP A 628 -32.79 -13.89 19.26
C ASP A 628 -33.59 -13.89 20.57
N GLY A 629 -34.34 -12.81 20.85
CA GLY A 629 -35.09 -12.61 22.09
C GLY A 629 -34.26 -12.08 23.26
N SER A 630 -33.00 -11.71 23.03
CA SER A 630 -32.14 -11.07 24.03
C SER A 630 -32.64 -9.66 24.40
N ARG A 631 -31.96 -9.01 25.33
CA ARG A 631 -32.31 -7.65 25.77
C ARG A 631 -32.25 -6.60 24.64
N TYR A 632 -31.46 -6.81 23.60
CA TYR A 632 -31.33 -5.87 22.47
C TYR A 632 -32.09 -6.31 21.23
N ALA A 633 -32.77 -7.46 21.28
CA ALA A 633 -33.47 -7.99 20.13
C ALA A 633 -34.80 -7.26 19.89
N ILE A 634 -35.16 -7.06 18.63
CA ILE A 634 -36.43 -6.43 18.25
C ILE A 634 -37.65 -7.32 18.54
N ASN A 635 -37.45 -8.60 18.81
CA ASN A 635 -38.49 -9.53 19.27
C ASN A 635 -38.55 -9.67 20.80
N ASN A 636 -38.05 -8.68 21.54
CA ASN A 636 -38.26 -8.54 22.97
C ASN A 636 -39.31 -7.45 23.25
N LEU A 637 -40.37 -7.82 23.97
CA LEU A 637 -41.51 -6.93 24.22
C LEU A 637 -41.18 -5.80 25.20
N ASP A 638 -40.20 -6.00 26.09
CA ASP A 638 -39.71 -4.98 27.04
C ASP A 638 -39.10 -3.76 26.35
N ASN A 639 -38.72 -3.92 25.07
CA ASN A 639 -38.09 -2.85 24.30
C ASN A 639 -39.07 -1.81 23.75
N TYR A 640 -40.37 -1.93 24.02
CA TYR A 640 -41.38 -1.10 23.39
C TYR A 640 -42.30 -0.43 24.41
N ASP A 641 -42.26 0.90 24.46
CA ASP A 641 -43.17 1.73 25.25
C ASP A 641 -44.15 2.44 24.31
N LEU A 642 -45.44 2.13 24.44
CA LEU A 642 -46.49 2.67 23.59
C LEU A 642 -47.23 3.81 24.29
N THR A 643 -47.24 4.99 23.67
CA THR A 643 -48.07 6.12 24.07
C THR A 643 -49.33 6.19 23.20
N ILE A 644 -50.49 6.24 23.84
CA ILE A 644 -51.80 6.33 23.19
C ILE A 644 -52.47 7.62 23.63
N VAL A 645 -52.75 8.51 22.68
CA VAL A 645 -53.52 9.74 22.92
C VAL A 645 -54.91 9.61 22.30
N LYS A 646 -55.95 9.62 23.13
CA LYS A 646 -57.35 9.51 22.67
C LYS A 646 -58.29 10.38 23.49
N GLY A 647 -59.09 11.21 22.82
CA GLY A 647 -60.06 12.08 23.47
C GLY A 647 -59.44 13.08 24.48
N GLY A 648 -58.19 13.48 24.26
CA GLY A 648 -57.45 14.40 25.15
C GLY A 648 -56.82 13.76 26.38
N LYS A 649 -56.82 12.43 26.48
CA LYS A 649 -56.09 11.67 27.51
C LYS A 649 -54.89 10.95 26.89
N THR A 650 -53.80 10.88 27.64
CA THR A 650 -52.57 10.16 27.29
C THR A 650 -52.44 8.93 28.18
N TYR A 651 -52.05 7.81 27.58
CA TYR A 651 -51.76 6.55 28.24
C TYR A 651 -50.38 6.09 27.79
N GLU A 652 -49.47 5.82 28.72
CA GLU A 652 -48.11 5.33 28.44
C GLU A 652 -48.00 3.94 29.06
N ILE A 653 -47.65 2.94 28.26
CA ILE A 653 -47.67 1.54 28.66
C ILE A 653 -46.46 0.84 28.04
N ASN A 654 -45.62 0.22 28.87
CA ASN A 654 -44.65 -0.75 28.36
C ASN A 654 -45.40 -1.98 27.86
N LEU A 655 -45.10 -2.43 26.64
CA LEU A 655 -45.87 -3.50 26.02
C LEU A 655 -45.72 -4.84 26.74
N SER A 656 -44.68 -5.05 27.57
CA SER A 656 -44.57 -6.27 28.38
C SER A 656 -45.54 -6.34 29.55
N ASP A 657 -46.01 -5.18 30.02
CA ASP A 657 -47.07 -5.06 31.04
C ASP A 657 -48.49 -5.10 30.42
N TYR A 658 -48.61 -5.08 29.09
CA TYR A 658 -49.89 -5.08 28.39
C TYR A 658 -50.44 -6.51 28.20
N ASP A 659 -51.53 -6.85 28.90
CA ASP A 659 -52.09 -8.21 28.87
C ASP A 659 -52.50 -8.65 27.45
N GLY A 660 -51.94 -9.78 27.01
CA GLY A 660 -52.16 -10.35 25.69
C GLY A 660 -51.37 -9.70 24.55
N ALA A 661 -50.45 -8.77 24.83
CA ALA A 661 -49.50 -8.28 23.86
C ALA A 661 -48.45 -9.35 23.50
N SER A 662 -47.96 -9.31 22.27
CA SER A 662 -46.85 -10.17 21.82
C SER A 662 -46.09 -9.50 20.69
N VAL A 663 -44.79 -9.81 20.58
CA VAL A 663 -43.93 -9.36 19.50
C VAL A 663 -43.31 -10.55 18.79
N LYS A 664 -43.08 -10.41 17.49
CA LYS A 664 -42.22 -11.31 16.72
C LYS A 664 -41.47 -10.51 15.65
N ALA A 665 -40.26 -10.94 15.36
CA ALA A 665 -39.57 -10.50 14.16
C ALA A 665 -40.24 -11.14 12.93
N VAL A 666 -40.40 -10.37 11.87
CA VAL A 666 -40.96 -10.78 10.58
C VAL A 666 -40.09 -10.24 9.44
N ASP A 667 -40.34 -10.69 8.20
CA ASP A 667 -39.65 -10.23 6.98
C ASP A 667 -38.13 -10.32 7.12
N ASN A 668 -37.65 -11.53 7.42
CA ASN A 668 -36.24 -11.80 7.68
C ASN A 668 -35.61 -10.98 8.82
N ALA A 669 -36.43 -10.59 9.81
CA ALA A 669 -36.03 -9.78 10.96
C ALA A 669 -35.74 -8.30 10.67
N THR A 670 -36.24 -7.74 9.56
CA THR A 670 -36.23 -6.29 9.37
C THR A 670 -37.39 -5.56 10.04
N LYS A 671 -38.48 -6.28 10.36
CA LYS A 671 -39.66 -5.69 11.01
C LYS A 671 -40.05 -6.40 12.30
N ALA A 672 -40.55 -5.66 13.28
CA ALA A 672 -41.21 -6.19 14.46
C ALA A 672 -42.74 -6.07 14.34
N GLU A 673 -43.45 -7.20 14.42
CA GLU A 673 -44.91 -7.22 14.46
C GLU A 673 -45.40 -7.33 15.90
N LEU A 674 -45.86 -6.20 16.45
CA LEU A 674 -46.46 -6.05 17.76
C LEU A 674 -47.96 -6.32 17.65
N ARG A 675 -48.45 -7.40 18.26
CA ARG A 675 -49.88 -7.74 18.31
C ARG A 675 -50.47 -7.34 19.65
N LEU A 676 -51.60 -6.63 19.61
CA LEU A 676 -52.33 -6.20 20.80
C LEU A 676 -53.82 -6.57 20.68
N PRO A 677 -54.49 -6.94 21.78
CA PRO A 677 -55.95 -7.04 21.79
C PRO A 677 -56.60 -5.66 21.67
N GLY A 678 -57.61 -5.54 20.79
CA GLY A 678 -58.22 -4.25 20.44
C GLY A 678 -59.70 -4.08 20.74
N ASN A 679 -60.52 -5.14 20.74
CA ASN A 679 -61.98 -5.01 20.76
C ASN A 679 -62.65 -5.82 21.87
N LYS A 680 -62.77 -5.21 23.07
CA LYS A 680 -63.79 -5.51 24.09
C LYS A 680 -64.11 -4.27 24.93
N GLU A 681 -65.40 -4.01 25.16
CA GLU A 681 -65.90 -2.87 25.94
C GLU A 681 -65.70 -2.99 27.47
N ASP A 682 -65.12 -4.09 27.97
CA ASP A 682 -65.22 -4.51 29.39
C ASP A 682 -63.89 -4.91 30.07
N LEU A 683 -62.72 -4.46 29.60
CA LEU A 683 -61.45 -4.68 30.31
C LEU A 683 -60.68 -3.35 30.44
N ASP A 684 -60.20 -3.04 31.65
CA ASP A 684 -59.59 -1.75 32.02
C ASP A 684 -58.28 -1.44 31.24
N ASP A 685 -57.67 -2.45 30.61
CA ASP A 685 -56.33 -2.37 30.00
C ASP A 685 -56.30 -2.57 28.46
N GLN A 686 -57.45 -2.57 27.76
CA GLN A 686 -57.49 -2.77 26.29
C GLN A 686 -57.89 -1.50 25.53
N PHE A 687 -57.07 -1.08 24.55
CA PHE A 687 -57.27 0.13 23.76
C PHE A 687 -57.66 -0.17 22.30
N ASN A 688 -58.50 0.67 21.70
CA ASN A 688 -58.79 0.63 20.26
C ASN A 688 -58.08 1.79 19.55
N PHE A 689 -57.23 1.48 18.56
CA PHE A 689 -56.46 2.46 17.78
C PHE A 689 -57.32 3.42 16.94
N THR A 690 -58.58 3.10 16.65
CA THR A 690 -59.44 4.00 15.86
C THR A 690 -59.59 5.36 16.52
N GLY A 691 -59.11 6.40 15.82
CA GLY A 691 -59.16 7.80 16.27
C GLY A 691 -58.20 8.14 17.42
N ALA A 692 -57.18 7.30 17.66
CA ALA A 692 -56.08 7.58 18.57
C ALA A 692 -54.85 8.08 17.79
N THR A 693 -54.04 8.90 18.44
CA THR A 693 -52.65 9.17 18.03
C THR A 693 -51.76 8.23 18.82
N LEU A 694 -50.81 7.59 18.13
CA LEU A 694 -49.94 6.57 18.68
C LEU A 694 -48.47 6.98 18.46
N THR A 695 -47.66 6.90 19.50
CA THR A 695 -46.20 7.03 19.42
C THR A 695 -45.52 5.89 20.15
N LEU A 696 -44.35 5.50 19.68
CA LEU A 696 -43.58 4.38 20.21
C LEU A 696 -42.20 4.90 20.63
N ASP A 697 -41.79 4.58 21.85
CA ASP A 697 -40.41 4.67 22.28
C ASP A 697 -39.83 3.25 22.24
N ILE A 698 -38.65 3.12 21.62
CA ILE A 698 -37.93 1.86 21.50
C ILE A 698 -36.64 1.98 22.31
N ASN A 699 -36.41 1.02 23.21
CA ASN A 699 -35.16 0.92 23.96
C ASN A 699 -33.98 0.64 23.01
N LYS A 700 -32.75 0.60 23.54
CA LYS A 700 -31.57 0.26 22.74
C LYS A 700 -31.77 -1.11 22.09
N VAL A 701 -31.71 -1.16 20.77
CA VAL A 701 -31.76 -2.39 19.98
C VAL A 701 -30.47 -2.55 19.21
N GLU A 702 -30.19 -3.76 18.76
CA GLU A 702 -28.99 -4.11 18.00
C GLU A 702 -29.41 -4.62 16.63
N ASP A 703 -28.70 -4.21 15.59
CA ASP A 703 -28.91 -4.76 14.26
C ASP A 703 -28.29 -6.18 14.12
N ALA A 704 -28.33 -6.76 12.92
CA ALA A 704 -27.73 -8.08 12.68
C ALA A 704 -26.19 -8.07 12.61
N ASN A 705 -25.58 -6.90 12.45
CA ASN A 705 -24.13 -6.69 12.33
C ASN A 705 -23.48 -6.29 13.66
N GLY A 706 -24.29 -6.03 14.70
CA GLY A 706 -23.83 -5.74 16.06
C GLY A 706 -23.93 -4.26 16.44
N ASN A 707 -24.38 -3.40 15.53
CA ASN A 707 -24.47 -1.96 15.77
C ASN A 707 -25.64 -1.65 16.69
N ARG A 708 -25.37 -0.92 17.78
CA ARG A 708 -26.36 -0.64 18.83
C ARG A 708 -26.91 0.76 18.74
N THR A 709 -28.24 0.85 18.77
CA THR A 709 -28.93 2.14 18.74
C THR A 709 -28.81 2.88 20.09
N GLY A 710 -28.98 4.20 20.03
CA GLY A 710 -29.43 4.98 21.18
C GLY A 710 -30.87 4.64 21.59
N LEU A 711 -31.44 5.39 22.54
CA LEU A 711 -32.88 5.34 22.80
C LEU A 711 -33.62 6.04 21.66
N LEU A 712 -34.54 5.33 21.01
CA LEU A 712 -35.30 5.81 19.86
C LEU A 712 -36.65 6.32 20.35
N ARG A 713 -36.87 7.64 20.37
CA ARG A 713 -38.05 8.24 20.99
C ARG A 713 -38.99 8.88 19.99
N ASP A 714 -40.27 8.94 20.36
CA ASP A 714 -41.32 9.61 19.62
C ASP A 714 -41.45 9.09 18.17
N ILE A 715 -41.32 7.77 17.96
CA ILE A 715 -41.60 7.14 16.66
C ILE A 715 -43.10 7.25 16.40
N THR A 716 -43.50 7.94 15.35
CA THR A 716 -44.92 8.12 15.04
C THR A 716 -45.49 6.85 14.44
N VAL A 717 -46.54 6.29 15.05
CA VAL A 717 -47.23 5.12 14.52
C VAL A 717 -48.43 5.58 13.70
N ASN A 718 -48.26 5.56 12.38
CA ASN A 718 -49.28 6.01 11.44
C ASN A 718 -50.33 4.93 11.19
N GLY A 719 -51.55 5.32 10.84
CA GLY A 719 -52.50 4.37 10.26
C GLY A 719 -51.99 3.90 8.90
N SER A 720 -52.18 2.62 8.56
CA SER A 720 -51.84 2.16 7.20
C SER A 720 -52.47 3.09 6.15
N ALA A 721 -51.64 3.55 5.22
CA ALA A 721 -52.03 4.37 4.08
C ALA A 721 -52.68 3.55 2.95
N ALA A 722 -52.79 2.22 3.11
CA ALA A 722 -53.19 1.25 2.10
C ALA A 722 -52.36 1.32 0.79
N SER A 723 -51.22 2.02 0.80
CA SER A 723 -50.33 2.20 -0.34
C SER A 723 -48.86 1.99 0.02
N ILE A 724 -48.11 1.39 -0.91
CA ILE A 724 -46.67 1.02 -0.85
C ILE A 724 -45.94 1.83 -1.93
N GLY A 725 -44.92 2.59 -1.53
CA GLY A 725 -44.17 3.50 -2.41
C GLY A 725 -42.96 2.85 -3.07
N LEU A 726 -42.12 3.68 -3.68
CA LEU A 726 -40.74 3.29 -3.95
C LEU A 726 -39.91 3.48 -2.68
N ASP A 727 -38.78 2.80 -2.64
CA ASP A 727 -37.78 2.93 -1.58
C ASP A 727 -37.31 4.39 -1.43
N GLU A 728 -37.06 4.87 -0.21
CA GLU A 728 -36.63 6.26 -0.01
C GLU A 728 -35.18 6.48 -0.47
N ASP A 729 -34.33 5.46 -0.35
CA ASP A 729 -32.93 5.46 -0.82
C ASP A 729 -32.84 5.31 -2.35
N ASN A 730 -33.90 4.78 -2.97
CA ASN A 730 -34.01 4.52 -4.41
C ASN A 730 -35.41 4.95 -4.88
N ASP A 731 -35.66 6.26 -4.77
CA ASP A 731 -36.98 6.86 -4.98
C ASP A 731 -37.39 6.95 -6.46
N GLU A 732 -36.53 6.46 -7.36
CA GLU A 732 -36.70 6.42 -8.80
C GLU A 732 -36.24 5.07 -9.37
N PRO A 733 -36.97 4.46 -10.31
CA PRO A 733 -36.48 3.33 -11.08
C PRO A 733 -35.20 3.69 -11.83
N VAL A 734 -34.23 2.78 -11.93
CA VAL A 734 -32.95 3.02 -12.60
C VAL A 734 -32.77 2.09 -13.80
N ALA A 735 -32.23 2.63 -14.90
CA ALA A 735 -31.72 1.85 -16.03
C ALA A 735 -30.22 1.62 -15.82
N VAL A 736 -29.83 0.40 -15.43
CA VAL A 736 -28.44 0.10 -15.06
C VAL A 736 -27.58 -0.33 -16.25
N ASP A 737 -28.24 -0.75 -17.33
CA ASP A 737 -27.66 -1.03 -18.63
C ASP A 737 -28.76 -0.88 -19.70
N ARG A 738 -28.40 -1.05 -20.98
CA ARG A 738 -29.33 -0.87 -22.12
C ARG A 738 -30.48 -1.87 -22.17
N GLU A 739 -30.38 -2.98 -21.44
CA GLU A 739 -31.36 -4.05 -21.34
C GLU A 739 -32.06 -4.10 -19.96
N THR A 740 -31.58 -3.41 -18.93
CA THR A 740 -32.01 -3.67 -17.56
C THR A 740 -32.57 -2.44 -16.87
N ILE A 741 -33.81 -2.56 -16.39
CA ILE A 741 -34.47 -1.55 -15.53
C ILE A 741 -34.77 -2.18 -14.17
N LYS A 742 -34.29 -1.55 -13.08
CA LYS A 742 -34.50 -1.97 -11.69
C LYS A 742 -35.46 -1.01 -10.99
N ILE A 743 -36.37 -1.55 -10.19
CA ILE A 743 -37.32 -0.80 -9.36
C ILE A 743 -37.29 -1.41 -7.96
N VAL A 744 -37.21 -0.58 -6.92
CA VAL A 744 -37.24 -1.03 -5.52
C VAL A 744 -38.47 -0.44 -4.83
N PHE A 745 -39.33 -1.31 -4.29
CA PHE A 745 -40.48 -0.92 -3.47
C PHE A 745 -40.12 -0.99 -1.98
N ASP A 746 -40.66 -0.06 -1.18
CA ASP A 746 -40.41 0.11 0.27
C ASP A 746 -40.96 -1.02 1.16
N ASP A 747 -41.60 -2.05 0.58
CA ASP A 747 -42.16 -3.17 1.34
C ASP A 747 -42.08 -4.49 0.55
N GLU A 748 -42.24 -5.62 1.25
CA GLU A 748 -42.36 -6.94 0.64
C GLU A 748 -43.75 -7.14 0.02
N VAL A 749 -43.80 -7.19 -1.31
CA VAL A 749 -45.05 -7.26 -2.07
C VAL A 749 -45.18 -8.61 -2.75
N LYS A 750 -46.38 -9.19 -2.72
CA LYS A 750 -46.73 -10.27 -3.64
C LYS A 750 -46.96 -9.65 -5.02
N PHE A 751 -45.89 -9.46 -5.78
CA PHE A 751 -45.90 -8.76 -7.06
C PHE A 751 -46.76 -9.45 -8.12
N ASP A 752 -47.59 -8.67 -8.81
CA ASP A 752 -48.35 -9.06 -10.01
C ASP A 752 -47.94 -8.13 -11.16
N GLY A 753 -47.31 -8.70 -12.19
CA GLY A 753 -46.76 -7.93 -13.31
C GLY A 753 -47.79 -7.16 -14.14
N ASP A 754 -49.09 -7.43 -14.02
CA ASP A 754 -50.12 -6.62 -14.69
C ASP A 754 -50.26 -5.21 -14.08
N ASP A 755 -49.81 -5.03 -12.84
CA ASP A 755 -49.98 -3.79 -12.09
C ASP A 755 -48.93 -2.72 -12.41
N VAL A 756 -47.78 -3.14 -12.94
CA VAL A 756 -46.62 -2.28 -13.20
C VAL A 756 -46.20 -2.43 -14.66
N LYS A 757 -46.18 -1.33 -15.41
CA LYS A 757 -45.91 -1.31 -16.84
C LYS A 757 -44.80 -0.34 -17.18
N LEU A 758 -43.92 -0.73 -18.10
CA LEU A 758 -42.93 0.17 -18.69
C LEU A 758 -43.55 0.89 -19.89
N LYS A 759 -43.39 2.21 -19.98
CA LYS A 759 -43.91 3.00 -21.10
C LYS A 759 -42.94 4.09 -21.54
N GLU A 760 -43.06 4.50 -22.79
CA GLU A 760 -42.46 5.72 -23.31
C GLU A 760 -43.20 6.96 -22.78
N GLN A 761 -42.46 7.92 -22.22
CA GLN A 761 -42.98 9.19 -21.74
C GLN A 761 -43.49 10.03 -22.92
N GLY A 762 -44.73 10.52 -22.81
CA GLY A 762 -45.37 11.38 -23.82
C GLY A 762 -46.15 10.65 -24.91
N THR A 763 -45.65 9.53 -25.44
CA THR A 763 -46.39 8.69 -26.41
C THR A 763 -47.32 7.69 -25.73
N GLY A 764 -46.90 7.16 -24.57
CA GLY A 764 -47.62 6.14 -23.81
C GLY A 764 -47.54 4.74 -24.41
N ASN A 765 -46.65 4.52 -25.39
CA ASN A 765 -46.40 3.18 -25.92
C ASN A 765 -45.83 2.27 -24.83
N GLU A 766 -46.35 1.04 -24.75
CA GLU A 766 -45.93 0.06 -23.75
C GLU A 766 -44.70 -0.71 -24.22
N ILE A 767 -43.70 -0.79 -23.36
CA ILE A 767 -42.46 -1.54 -23.56
C ILE A 767 -42.65 -2.89 -22.87
N ILE A 768 -42.61 -3.98 -23.64
CA ILE A 768 -42.84 -5.33 -23.09
C ILE A 768 -41.47 -5.95 -22.80
N PRO A 769 -41.10 -6.18 -21.53
CA PRO A 769 -39.82 -6.80 -21.20
C PRO A 769 -39.73 -8.23 -21.75
N ALA A 770 -38.51 -8.70 -22.02
CA ALA A 770 -38.19 -10.10 -22.30
C ALA A 770 -38.43 -10.97 -21.05
N SER A 771 -38.05 -10.48 -19.88
CA SER A 771 -38.24 -11.18 -18.61
C SER A 771 -38.39 -10.23 -17.42
N THR A 772 -38.95 -10.73 -16.32
CA THR A 772 -39.10 -10.00 -15.06
C THR A 772 -38.63 -10.90 -13.92
N LYS A 773 -37.67 -10.40 -13.15
CA LYS A 773 -37.18 -11.04 -11.92
C LYS A 773 -37.70 -10.24 -10.72
N VAL A 774 -38.17 -10.94 -9.69
CA VAL A 774 -38.67 -10.32 -8.45
C VAL A 774 -37.91 -10.93 -7.29
N GLU A 775 -37.24 -10.08 -6.53
CA GLU A 775 -36.43 -10.45 -5.37
C GLU A 775 -36.95 -9.74 -4.14
N LYS A 776 -36.91 -10.45 -3.00
CA LYS A 776 -37.32 -9.93 -1.70
C LYS A 776 -36.14 -10.08 -0.77
N ALA A 777 -35.62 -8.95 -0.33
CA ALA A 777 -34.48 -8.86 0.56
C ALA A 777 -34.71 -7.67 1.48
N ASN A 778 -34.27 -7.79 2.74
CA ASN A 778 -34.29 -6.72 3.73
C ASN A 778 -35.65 -5.99 3.87
N GLY A 779 -36.77 -6.71 3.76
CA GLY A 779 -38.11 -6.12 3.89
C GLY A 779 -38.58 -5.28 2.70
N LYS A 780 -37.79 -5.20 1.62
CA LYS A 780 -38.06 -4.48 0.36
C LYS A 780 -38.34 -5.46 -0.79
N THR A 781 -38.91 -4.97 -1.91
CA THR A 781 -39.11 -5.76 -3.14
C THR A 781 -38.37 -5.13 -4.31
N THR A 782 -37.39 -5.84 -4.87
CA THR A 782 -36.70 -5.44 -6.09
C THR A 782 -37.32 -6.14 -7.31
N VAL A 783 -37.73 -5.36 -8.29
CA VAL A 783 -38.22 -5.84 -9.59
C VAL A 783 -37.24 -5.45 -10.68
N THR A 784 -36.63 -6.44 -11.32
CA THR A 784 -35.71 -6.24 -12.43
C THR A 784 -36.38 -6.67 -13.73
N TYR A 785 -36.52 -5.73 -14.65
CA TYR A 785 -36.98 -5.97 -16.01
C TYR A 785 -35.78 -6.11 -16.94
N THR A 786 -35.75 -7.21 -17.71
CA THR A 786 -34.84 -7.36 -18.85
C THR A 786 -35.60 -7.07 -20.12
N LEU A 787 -35.16 -6.11 -20.92
CA LEU A 787 -35.75 -5.67 -22.18
C LEU A 787 -35.43 -6.67 -23.30
N LYS A 788 -36.22 -6.61 -24.38
CA LYS A 788 -35.86 -7.36 -25.59
C LYS A 788 -34.79 -6.58 -26.32
N GLU A 789 -33.98 -7.29 -27.10
CA GLU A 789 -32.97 -6.66 -27.96
C GLU A 789 -33.54 -5.57 -28.90
N ALA A 790 -34.76 -5.75 -29.42
CA ALA A 790 -35.42 -4.75 -30.26
C ALA A 790 -35.96 -3.53 -29.49
N ASP A 791 -36.02 -3.64 -28.17
CA ASP A 791 -36.56 -2.64 -27.23
C ASP A 791 -35.46 -2.11 -26.29
N GLN A 792 -34.17 -2.29 -26.64
CA GLN A 792 -33.03 -1.77 -25.88
C GLN A 792 -33.07 -0.24 -25.78
N LEU A 793 -32.58 0.29 -24.67
CA LEU A 793 -32.42 1.72 -24.48
C LEU A 793 -31.21 2.25 -25.28
N SER A 794 -31.20 3.53 -25.60
CA SER A 794 -29.97 4.27 -25.93
C SER A 794 -29.13 4.48 -24.67
N TYR A 795 -27.88 4.92 -24.86
CA TYR A 795 -26.95 5.20 -23.76
C TYR A 795 -27.46 6.30 -22.84
N ASP A 796 -28.23 7.26 -23.36
CA ASP A 796 -28.93 8.29 -22.58
C ASP A 796 -30.28 7.82 -21.95
N GLY A 797 -30.44 6.51 -21.72
CA GLY A 797 -31.58 5.92 -21.03
C GLY A 797 -32.94 6.01 -21.76
N LYS A 798 -32.97 6.28 -23.07
CA LYS A 798 -34.23 6.47 -23.84
C LYS A 798 -34.61 5.27 -24.70
N HIS A 799 -35.91 5.09 -24.91
CA HIS A 799 -36.44 4.14 -25.89
C HIS A 799 -37.11 4.90 -27.04
N ASN A 800 -36.67 4.66 -28.28
CA ASN A 800 -37.12 5.39 -29.48
C ASN A 800 -37.04 6.93 -29.33
N GLY A 801 -36.02 7.43 -28.60
CA GLY A 801 -35.84 8.86 -28.32
C GLY A 801 -36.78 9.44 -27.25
N HIS A 802 -37.56 8.61 -26.57
CA HIS A 802 -38.44 8.99 -25.46
C HIS A 802 -37.90 8.45 -24.13
N LYS A 803 -37.98 9.27 -23.05
CA LYS A 803 -37.69 8.79 -21.69
C LYS A 803 -38.60 7.61 -21.34
N VAL A 804 -38.10 6.67 -20.55
CA VAL A 804 -38.91 5.55 -20.05
C VAL A 804 -39.54 5.94 -18.71
N VAL A 805 -40.77 5.49 -18.50
CA VAL A 805 -41.49 5.63 -17.22
C VAL A 805 -42.03 4.28 -16.76
N VAL A 806 -42.04 4.08 -15.44
CA VAL A 806 -42.73 3.00 -14.77
C VAL A 806 -44.11 3.49 -14.34
N VAL A 807 -45.17 2.83 -14.82
CA VAL A 807 -46.56 3.16 -14.51
C VAL A 807 -47.14 2.09 -13.61
N VAL A 808 -47.52 2.46 -12.39
CA VAL A 808 -48.26 1.62 -11.46
C VAL A 808 -49.75 1.96 -11.58
N ASP A 809 -50.55 1.10 -12.22
CA ASP A 809 -51.98 1.35 -12.46
C ASP A 809 -52.92 0.28 -11.84
N GLY A 810 -52.38 -0.87 -11.47
CA GLY A 810 -53.13 -1.98 -10.87
C GLY A 810 -53.25 -1.92 -9.34
N ASN A 811 -53.71 -3.02 -8.73
CA ASN A 811 -53.94 -3.12 -7.27
C ASN A 811 -53.97 -4.58 -6.75
N LYS A 812 -53.41 -5.52 -7.49
CA LYS A 812 -53.31 -6.94 -7.10
C LYS A 812 -52.01 -7.23 -6.34
N SER A 813 -50.99 -6.43 -6.56
CA SER A 813 -49.72 -6.40 -5.87
C SER A 813 -49.97 -5.84 -4.48
N GLU A 814 -49.94 -6.74 -3.50
CA GLU A 814 -50.24 -6.43 -2.10
C GLU A 814 -49.19 -7.01 -1.16
N ASN A 815 -48.89 -6.32 -0.06
CA ASN A 815 -48.12 -6.90 1.03
C ASN A 815 -48.99 -7.88 1.85
N LYS A 816 -48.38 -8.57 2.82
CA LYS A 816 -49.09 -9.54 3.69
C LYS A 816 -50.14 -8.89 4.61
N TYR A 817 -50.20 -7.56 4.66
CA TYR A 817 -51.13 -6.76 5.46
C TYR A 817 -52.28 -6.16 4.63
N GLY A 818 -52.24 -6.30 3.31
CA GLY A 818 -53.28 -5.85 2.37
C GLY A 818 -53.08 -4.44 1.81
N ASP A 819 -51.91 -3.81 2.04
CA ASP A 819 -51.56 -2.55 1.37
C ASP A 819 -51.14 -2.85 -0.07
N THR A 820 -51.56 -2.00 -1.01
CA THR A 820 -51.28 -2.18 -2.45
C THR A 820 -50.24 -1.20 -2.96
N LEU A 821 -49.64 -1.39 -4.13
CA LEU A 821 -48.72 -0.39 -4.69
C LEU A 821 -49.38 0.99 -4.89
N LEU A 822 -48.65 2.06 -4.60
CA LEU A 822 -49.06 3.44 -4.83
C LEU A 822 -49.25 3.67 -6.34
N LYS A 823 -50.44 4.08 -6.74
CA LYS A 823 -50.72 4.40 -8.15
C LYS A 823 -50.03 5.69 -8.55
N ALA A 824 -48.90 5.55 -9.22
CA ALA A 824 -48.05 6.65 -9.64
C ALA A 824 -47.36 6.35 -10.97
N THR A 825 -46.67 7.35 -11.51
CA THR A 825 -45.79 7.22 -12.67
C THR A 825 -44.43 7.78 -12.29
N TYR A 826 -43.41 6.95 -12.43
CA TYR A 826 -42.03 7.26 -12.06
C TYR A 826 -41.19 7.33 -13.33
N THR A 827 -40.34 8.35 -13.45
CA THR A 827 -39.37 8.43 -14.56
C THR A 827 -38.24 7.47 -14.26
N VAL A 828 -37.78 6.73 -15.26
CA VAL A 828 -36.59 5.89 -15.12
C VAL A 828 -35.36 6.80 -15.20
N LYS A 829 -34.55 6.82 -14.14
CA LYS A 829 -33.24 7.46 -14.08
C LYS A 829 -32.24 6.69 -14.93
N ASP A 830 -31.37 7.41 -15.59
CA ASP A 830 -30.29 6.86 -16.38
C ASP A 830 -29.07 6.58 -15.50
N GLU A 831 -28.59 5.34 -15.52
CA GLU A 831 -27.32 4.91 -14.91
C GLU A 831 -26.54 4.00 -15.87
N ILE A 832 -26.84 4.10 -17.18
CA ILE A 832 -26.15 3.38 -18.23
C ILE A 832 -24.80 4.07 -18.46
N ALA A 833 -23.72 3.29 -18.49
CA ALA A 833 -22.39 3.83 -18.77
C ALA A 833 -22.30 4.40 -20.21
N PRO A 834 -21.60 5.53 -20.44
CA PRO A 834 -21.37 6.03 -21.78
C PRO A 834 -20.53 5.08 -22.62
N GLU A 835 -20.85 4.95 -23.90
CA GLU A 835 -20.06 4.21 -24.90
C GLU A 835 -19.65 5.14 -26.06
N LEU A 836 -18.58 4.80 -26.77
CA LEU A 836 -18.17 5.51 -27.99
C LEU A 836 -19.22 5.38 -29.11
N ALA A 837 -19.45 6.49 -29.82
CA ALA A 837 -20.43 6.58 -30.89
C ALA A 837 -20.08 5.74 -32.12
N LYS A 838 -20.99 4.90 -32.61
CA LYS A 838 -20.84 4.24 -33.92
C LYS A 838 -21.47 5.12 -35.00
N ILE A 839 -20.71 5.53 -36.02
CA ILE A 839 -21.29 6.25 -37.18
C ILE A 839 -21.56 5.24 -38.30
N ASP A 840 -22.82 5.17 -38.70
CA ASP A 840 -23.35 4.17 -39.64
C ASP A 840 -23.56 4.82 -41.02
N ASP A 841 -22.66 4.57 -41.98
CA ASP A 841 -22.84 5.00 -43.38
C ASP A 841 -23.35 3.85 -44.27
N ASN A 842 -24.53 3.33 -43.89
CA ASN A 842 -25.44 2.42 -44.61
C ASN A 842 -25.10 0.91 -44.63
N ASN A 843 -25.96 0.18 -43.89
CA ASN A 843 -26.65 -1.10 -44.18
C ASN A 843 -26.17 -2.39 -43.46
N VAL A 844 -27.04 -2.81 -42.53
CA VAL A 844 -27.38 -4.18 -42.08
C VAL A 844 -26.65 -4.73 -40.84
N VAL A 845 -27.43 -4.78 -39.76
CA VAL A 845 -27.24 -5.57 -38.53
C VAL A 845 -26.86 -7.03 -38.82
N VAL A 846 -25.77 -7.51 -38.22
CA VAL A 846 -25.61 -8.93 -37.86
C VAL A 846 -25.17 -9.06 -36.40
N LYS A 847 -25.98 -9.81 -35.66
CA LYS A 847 -25.81 -10.20 -34.26
C LYS A 847 -24.52 -10.99 -34.01
N ASN A 848 -23.87 -10.63 -32.91
CA ASN A 848 -23.20 -11.51 -31.94
C ASN A 848 -22.63 -12.83 -32.49
N THR A 849 -21.43 -12.74 -33.06
CA THR A 849 -20.44 -13.83 -33.12
C THR A 849 -19.07 -13.17 -33.12
N LYS A 850 -18.03 -13.84 -32.61
CA LYS A 850 -16.62 -13.40 -32.72
C LYS A 850 -16.36 -12.85 -34.13
N ILE A 851 -16.11 -11.56 -34.26
CA ILE A 851 -15.90 -10.90 -35.54
C ILE A 851 -14.49 -10.33 -35.59
N ASP A 852 -13.74 -10.84 -36.56
CA ASP A 852 -12.38 -10.49 -36.99
C ASP A 852 -12.44 -9.44 -38.12
N ASP A 853 -13.59 -8.79 -38.33
CA ASP A 853 -13.84 -7.81 -39.40
C ASP A 853 -13.88 -6.39 -38.81
N ARG A 854 -12.85 -5.61 -39.16
CA ARG A 854 -12.43 -4.32 -38.60
C ARG A 854 -12.84 -3.12 -39.49
N ASP A 855 -14.14 -2.88 -39.64
CA ASP A 855 -14.66 -1.73 -40.42
C ASP A 855 -15.71 -0.86 -39.65
N ASP A 856 -16.01 -1.14 -38.37
CA ASP A 856 -17.13 -0.50 -37.65
C ASP A 856 -16.73 0.66 -36.68
N TYR A 857 -15.44 0.96 -36.50
CA TYR A 857 -14.95 1.97 -35.53
C TYR A 857 -14.36 3.25 -36.17
N ASP A 858 -14.26 3.32 -37.50
CA ASP A 858 -13.45 4.35 -38.18
C ASP A 858 -13.99 5.78 -38.10
N ASP A 859 -15.20 5.98 -37.58
CA ASP A 859 -15.87 7.28 -37.55
C ASP A 859 -16.12 7.83 -36.13
N ALA A 860 -16.01 6.99 -35.08
CA ALA A 860 -16.11 7.40 -33.66
C ALA A 860 -14.90 8.23 -33.20
N VAL A 861 -13.76 7.97 -33.86
CA VAL A 861 -12.44 8.45 -33.50
C VAL A 861 -11.79 9.12 -34.71
N VAL A 862 -11.76 10.45 -34.69
CA VAL A 862 -11.36 11.27 -35.84
C VAL A 862 -9.97 11.86 -35.62
N LEU A 863 -9.02 11.55 -36.51
CA LEU A 863 -7.75 12.28 -36.58
C LEU A 863 -8.01 13.69 -37.14
N THR A 864 -8.03 14.69 -36.26
CA THR A 864 -8.31 16.08 -36.62
C THR A 864 -7.08 16.85 -37.07
N SER A 865 -5.89 16.44 -36.61
CA SER A 865 -4.64 17.06 -37.04
C SER A 865 -3.46 16.09 -36.98
N PHE A 866 -2.50 16.27 -37.88
CA PHE A 866 -1.23 15.55 -37.89
C PHE A 866 -0.12 16.50 -38.36
N SER A 867 0.98 16.56 -37.63
CA SER A 867 2.12 17.41 -37.99
C SER A 867 3.44 16.78 -37.56
N VAL A 868 4.51 17.12 -38.29
CA VAL A 868 5.89 16.76 -37.96
C VAL A 868 6.68 18.05 -37.84
N THR A 869 7.23 18.32 -36.66
CA THR A 869 7.97 19.54 -36.35
C THR A 869 9.32 19.21 -35.74
N ASN A 870 10.41 19.78 -36.26
CA ASN A 870 11.66 19.78 -35.49
C ASN A 870 11.46 20.60 -34.19
N PRO A 871 12.23 20.35 -33.11
CA PRO A 871 12.18 21.14 -31.87
C PRO A 871 12.29 22.67 -32.10
N ASP A 872 12.86 23.06 -33.23
CA ASP A 872 13.20 24.44 -33.59
C ASP A 872 12.24 25.07 -34.63
N GLY A 873 11.25 24.32 -35.14
CA GLY A 873 10.23 24.81 -36.09
C GLY A 873 10.61 24.86 -37.59
N ASP A 874 11.74 24.29 -37.99
CA ASP A 874 12.21 24.20 -39.39
C ASP A 874 11.85 22.88 -40.09
N PRO A 875 11.85 22.80 -41.45
CA PRO A 875 11.53 21.58 -42.19
C PRO A 875 12.56 20.45 -41.99
N VAL A 876 12.01 19.23 -41.91
CA VAL A 876 12.51 18.04 -41.19
C VAL A 876 13.89 17.54 -41.63
N THR A 877 14.79 17.38 -40.65
CA THR A 877 16.08 16.70 -40.82
C THR A 877 16.25 15.72 -39.66
N LYS A 878 15.61 14.55 -39.74
CA LYS A 878 15.94 13.34 -38.96
C LYS A 878 16.10 13.65 -37.46
N ASP A 879 14.98 13.91 -36.77
CA ASP A 879 14.81 14.04 -35.30
C ASP A 879 13.53 14.87 -34.96
N GLY A 880 12.53 14.90 -35.86
CA GLY A 880 11.28 15.65 -35.62
C GLY A 880 10.44 15.07 -34.48
N ILE A 881 9.56 15.89 -33.91
CA ILE A 881 8.44 15.44 -33.08
C ILE A 881 7.22 15.32 -33.99
N VAL A 882 6.58 14.17 -33.94
CA VAL A 882 5.29 13.91 -34.58
C VAL A 882 4.21 14.23 -33.56
N THR A 883 3.22 15.02 -33.96
CA THR A 883 2.05 15.33 -33.14
C THR A 883 0.78 14.98 -33.91
N ALA A 884 -0.12 14.24 -33.27
CA ALA A 884 -1.43 13.87 -33.78
C ALA A 884 -2.52 14.36 -32.82
N THR A 885 -3.65 14.83 -33.35
CA THR A 885 -4.83 15.18 -32.55
C THR A 885 -5.98 14.26 -32.92
N VAL A 886 -6.52 13.56 -31.93
CA VAL A 886 -7.57 12.57 -32.07
C VAL A 886 -8.82 13.05 -31.32
N GLU A 887 -9.98 13.07 -31.97
CA GLU A 887 -11.26 13.40 -31.36
C GLU A 887 -12.10 12.13 -31.21
N LEU A 888 -12.44 11.77 -29.97
CA LEU A 888 -13.35 10.70 -29.58
C LEU A 888 -14.77 11.27 -29.47
N THR A 889 -15.75 10.60 -30.06
CA THR A 889 -17.18 10.94 -29.94
C THR A 889 -17.90 9.85 -29.16
N PHE A 890 -18.73 10.23 -28.19
CA PHE A 890 -19.53 9.34 -27.35
C PHE A 890 -21.00 9.34 -27.78
N GLU A 891 -21.72 8.25 -27.52
CA GLU A 891 -23.16 8.09 -27.83
C GLU A 891 -24.05 9.00 -26.96
N GLU A 892 -23.48 9.62 -25.93
CA GLU A 892 -24.15 10.56 -25.03
C GLU A 892 -23.23 11.68 -24.55
N ALA A 893 -23.80 12.61 -23.77
CA ALA A 893 -23.06 13.71 -23.17
C ALA A 893 -22.31 13.27 -21.90
N LEU A 894 -21.08 13.74 -21.75
CA LEU A 894 -20.17 13.48 -20.64
C LEU A 894 -20.10 14.68 -19.67
N ASP A 895 -19.75 14.42 -18.41
CA ASP A 895 -19.30 15.45 -17.48
C ASP A 895 -17.88 15.92 -17.83
N THR A 896 -17.80 17.11 -18.43
CA THR A 896 -16.54 17.69 -18.91
C THR A 896 -15.68 18.32 -17.80
N THR A 897 -16.19 18.42 -16.55
CA THR A 897 -15.56 19.21 -15.46
C THR A 897 -14.15 18.72 -15.08
N ASN A 898 -13.93 17.40 -15.17
CA ASN A 898 -12.69 16.74 -14.79
C ASN A 898 -11.83 16.32 -16.00
N ILE A 899 -12.41 16.29 -17.20
CA ILE A 899 -11.73 15.78 -18.40
C ILE A 899 -10.55 16.67 -18.82
N GLU A 900 -10.70 17.99 -18.76
CA GLU A 900 -9.68 18.93 -19.27
C GLU A 900 -8.47 19.14 -18.35
N LYS A 901 -8.49 18.57 -17.13
CA LYS A 901 -7.44 18.78 -16.11
C LYS A 901 -6.50 17.60 -15.95
N ASN A 902 -6.83 16.46 -16.55
CA ASN A 902 -6.14 15.21 -16.26
C ASN A 902 -5.72 14.52 -17.58
N ILE A 903 -4.42 14.61 -17.87
CA ILE A 903 -3.83 13.99 -19.06
C ILE A 903 -3.71 12.46 -18.96
N ASN A 904 -3.81 11.91 -17.74
CA ASN A 904 -3.68 10.49 -17.44
C ASN A 904 -5.01 9.73 -17.58
N LEU A 905 -6.11 10.43 -17.84
CA LEU A 905 -7.44 9.82 -18.06
C LEU A 905 -7.47 8.76 -19.17
N PHE A 906 -6.58 8.92 -20.14
CA PHE A 906 -6.47 8.04 -21.29
C PHE A 906 -5.05 7.50 -21.32
N LYS A 907 -4.92 6.18 -21.51
CA LYS A 907 -3.63 5.55 -21.76
C LYS A 907 -3.51 5.18 -23.22
N VAL A 908 -2.27 5.11 -23.69
CA VAL A 908 -1.90 4.50 -24.97
C VAL A 908 -1.08 3.27 -24.65
N ASP A 909 -1.33 2.17 -25.35
CA ASP A 909 -0.63 0.89 -25.18
C ASP A 909 0.80 0.91 -25.75
N ASP A 910 1.14 1.91 -26.58
CA ASP A 910 2.50 2.14 -27.08
C ASP A 910 3.29 3.08 -26.18
N LYS A 911 4.36 2.55 -25.56
CA LYS A 911 5.31 3.26 -24.69
C LYS A 911 6.03 4.44 -25.37
N ASP A 912 6.11 4.43 -26.70
CA ASP A 912 6.83 5.43 -27.49
C ASP A 912 5.91 6.59 -27.92
N VAL A 913 4.61 6.48 -27.65
CA VAL A 913 3.60 7.52 -27.81
C VAL A 913 3.20 8.08 -26.45
N ARG A 914 3.01 9.41 -26.37
CA ARG A 914 2.54 10.07 -25.14
C ARG A 914 1.34 10.94 -25.42
N ILE A 915 0.35 10.89 -24.53
CA ILE A 915 -0.69 11.91 -24.48
C ILE A 915 -0.09 13.15 -23.84
N THR A 916 -0.23 14.29 -24.52
CA THR A 916 0.34 15.58 -24.11
C THR A 916 -0.73 16.59 -23.74
N ASN A 917 -1.98 16.35 -24.15
CA ASN A 917 -3.10 17.22 -23.84
C ASN A 917 -4.43 16.46 -23.99
N VAL A 918 -5.40 16.76 -23.12
CA VAL A 918 -6.78 16.27 -23.16
C VAL A 918 -7.70 17.47 -23.04
N THR A 919 -8.64 17.63 -23.97
CA THR A 919 -9.60 18.74 -24.01
C THR A 919 -10.98 18.24 -24.42
N THR A 920 -12.01 19.06 -24.32
CA THR A 920 -13.36 18.69 -24.81
C THR A 920 -13.79 19.56 -25.99
N ASN A 921 -14.59 19.01 -26.91
CA ASN A 921 -15.14 19.74 -28.06
C ASN A 921 -16.66 19.59 -28.14
N GLY A 922 -17.36 20.15 -27.16
CA GLY A 922 -18.78 19.89 -26.94
C GLY A 922 -18.98 19.01 -25.70
N SER A 923 -20.21 18.56 -25.50
CA SER A 923 -20.55 17.73 -24.34
C SER A 923 -20.31 16.24 -24.58
N ASP A 924 -20.22 15.80 -25.83
CA ASP A 924 -20.14 14.38 -26.25
C ASP A 924 -18.78 14.03 -26.88
N LYS A 925 -17.78 14.91 -26.78
CA LYS A 925 -16.51 14.78 -27.50
C LYS A 925 -15.29 15.10 -26.65
N VAL A 926 -14.31 14.20 -26.70
CA VAL A 926 -13.00 14.34 -26.06
C VAL A 926 -11.91 14.43 -27.13
N VAL A 927 -10.97 15.35 -26.97
CA VAL A 927 -9.89 15.61 -27.91
C VAL A 927 -8.55 15.33 -27.23
N LEU A 928 -7.84 14.33 -27.72
CA LEU A 928 -6.52 13.89 -27.27
C LEU A 928 -5.44 14.43 -28.19
N THR A 929 -4.33 14.91 -27.64
CA THR A 929 -3.13 15.27 -28.40
C THR A 929 -2.01 14.30 -28.09
N LEU A 930 -1.58 13.55 -29.10
CA LEU A 930 -0.56 12.52 -29.02
C LEU A 930 0.76 13.05 -29.57
N SER A 931 1.88 12.67 -28.97
CA SER A 931 3.22 13.01 -29.45
C SER A 931 4.17 11.80 -29.44
N ALA A 932 5.04 11.72 -30.45
CA ALA A 932 6.09 10.71 -30.57
C ALA A 932 7.32 11.30 -31.29
N LYS A 933 8.50 10.68 -31.18
CA LYS A 933 9.68 11.10 -31.96
C LYS A 933 9.64 10.49 -33.36
N GLU A 934 10.13 11.23 -34.34
CA GLU A 934 10.21 10.80 -35.74
C GLU A 934 11.19 9.62 -35.93
N SER A 935 12.24 9.52 -35.10
CA SER A 935 13.14 8.36 -35.12
C SER A 935 12.42 7.05 -34.78
N ASP A 936 11.39 7.17 -33.96
CA ASP A 936 10.59 6.06 -33.45
C ASP A 936 9.38 5.84 -34.39
N TYR A 937 9.24 6.64 -35.45
CA TYR A 937 8.12 6.64 -36.40
C TYR A 937 8.08 5.40 -37.32
N ASP A 938 9.23 4.80 -37.62
CA ASP A 938 9.29 3.54 -38.37
C ASP A 938 8.80 2.34 -37.50
N GLU A 939 8.79 2.49 -36.17
CA GLU A 939 8.12 1.58 -35.22
C GLU A 939 6.68 2.04 -34.93
N ALA A 940 6.43 3.36 -34.87
CA ALA A 940 5.10 4.00 -34.76
C ALA A 940 4.24 3.94 -36.04
N LEU A 941 4.61 3.07 -37.00
CA LEU A 941 3.64 2.48 -37.93
C LEU A 941 2.48 1.81 -37.14
N ASP A 942 2.67 1.52 -35.85
CA ASP A 942 1.70 1.09 -34.84
C ASP A 942 0.92 2.23 -34.12
N PHE A 943 0.90 3.47 -34.63
CA PHE A 943 -0.28 4.32 -34.35
C PHE A 943 -1.59 3.59 -34.77
N LEU A 944 -1.47 2.62 -35.70
CA LEU A 944 -2.43 1.59 -36.10
C LEU A 944 -2.60 0.47 -35.07
N GLY A 945 -3.15 0.76 -33.91
CA GLY A 945 -3.32 -0.26 -32.87
C GLY A 945 -3.54 0.27 -31.48
N LEU A 946 -3.44 1.60 -31.29
CA LEU A 946 -3.52 2.22 -29.99
C LEU A 946 -4.79 1.83 -29.22
N GLY A 947 -4.63 0.93 -28.26
CA GLY A 947 -5.54 0.76 -27.14
C GLY A 947 -5.62 2.08 -26.38
N ILE A 948 -6.69 2.84 -26.63
CA ILE A 948 -7.09 3.97 -25.80
C ILE A 948 -7.99 3.40 -24.72
N THR A 949 -7.41 3.08 -23.58
CA THR A 949 -8.20 2.69 -22.40
C THR A 949 -8.46 3.93 -21.58
N THR A 950 -9.72 4.16 -21.22
CA THR A 950 -10.02 5.05 -20.11
C THR A 950 -9.50 4.37 -18.85
N GLU A 951 -8.69 5.05 -18.05
CA GLU A 951 -8.46 4.53 -16.70
C GLU A 951 -9.82 4.43 -16.00
N THR A 952 -10.15 3.22 -15.57
CA THR A 952 -11.43 2.93 -14.92
C THR A 952 -11.64 3.93 -13.79
N ASN A 953 -12.83 4.56 -13.74
CA ASN A 953 -13.29 5.49 -12.69
C ASN A 953 -13.13 6.99 -12.97
N LYS A 954 -12.84 7.46 -14.20
CA LYS A 954 -12.53 8.91 -14.38
C LYS A 954 -13.28 9.68 -15.48
N VAL A 955 -14.08 9.03 -16.33
CA VAL A 955 -15.01 9.70 -17.27
C VAL A 955 -16.43 9.32 -16.90
N TYR A 956 -17.29 10.31 -16.70
CA TYR A 956 -18.65 10.15 -16.20
C TYR A 956 -19.67 10.67 -17.22
N ASP A 957 -20.85 10.07 -17.26
CA ASP A 957 -21.99 10.66 -17.97
C ASP A 957 -22.33 12.06 -17.38
N LEU A 958 -23.04 12.87 -18.16
CA LEU A 958 -23.68 14.09 -17.66
C LEU A 958 -25.12 13.75 -17.21
N ALA A 959 -25.27 12.93 -16.17
CA ALA A 959 -26.57 12.66 -15.57
C ALA A 959 -27.21 13.98 -15.13
N VAL A 960 -28.49 14.15 -15.48
CA VAL A 960 -29.30 15.30 -15.06
C VAL A 960 -30.42 14.82 -14.17
N ASP A 961 -30.52 15.42 -12.98
CA ASP A 961 -31.56 15.13 -12.01
C ASP A 961 -32.97 15.42 -12.57
N LYS A 962 -34.02 15.05 -11.80
CA LYS A 962 -35.43 15.30 -12.14
C LYS A 962 -35.77 16.77 -12.46
N ASP A 963 -34.93 17.71 -12.01
CA ASP A 963 -35.07 19.15 -12.19
C ASP A 963 -34.18 19.70 -13.34
N GLY A 964 -33.33 18.86 -13.95
CA GLY A 964 -32.44 19.20 -15.05
C GLY A 964 -31.07 19.76 -14.64
N ASN A 965 -30.63 19.55 -13.40
CA ASN A 965 -29.29 19.93 -12.93
C ASN A 965 -28.32 18.75 -13.03
N SER A 966 -27.03 19.02 -13.22
CA SER A 966 -25.97 17.99 -13.22
C SER A 966 -25.94 17.21 -11.90
N ASP A 967 -26.14 15.89 -11.97
CA ASP A 967 -25.99 14.94 -10.87
C ASP A 967 -24.51 14.54 -10.77
N ALA A 968 -23.95 14.59 -9.56
CA ALA A 968 -22.53 14.28 -9.32
C ALA A 968 -22.22 12.77 -9.33
N ASN A 969 -23.24 11.92 -9.56
CA ASN A 969 -23.19 10.46 -9.42
C ASN A 969 -23.35 9.70 -10.76
N GLY A 970 -22.91 10.30 -11.87
CA GLY A 970 -23.01 9.69 -13.20
C GLY A 970 -22.36 8.31 -13.32
N ALA A 971 -22.84 7.49 -14.25
CA ALA A 971 -22.23 6.21 -14.56
C ALA A 971 -20.85 6.40 -15.21
N VAL A 972 -19.92 5.50 -14.88
CA VAL A 972 -18.53 5.56 -15.36
C VAL A 972 -18.40 4.86 -16.70
N VAL A 973 -17.61 5.43 -17.61
CA VAL A 973 -17.23 4.79 -18.88
C VAL A 973 -16.42 3.51 -18.62
N ASP A 974 -16.92 2.38 -19.11
CA ASP A 974 -16.21 1.09 -19.13
C ASP A 974 -15.89 0.75 -20.60
N THR A 975 -14.79 1.29 -21.13
CA THR A 975 -14.36 0.96 -22.50
C THR A 975 -12.85 0.78 -22.61
N ASP A 976 -12.43 -0.45 -22.88
CA ASP A 976 -11.17 -0.74 -23.58
C ASP A 976 -11.40 -0.48 -25.08
N VAL A 977 -10.77 0.54 -25.65
CA VAL A 977 -10.95 0.90 -27.07
C VAL A 977 -9.66 0.63 -27.83
N GLU A 978 -9.59 -0.46 -28.60
CA GLU A 978 -8.52 -0.63 -29.60
C GLU A 978 -8.81 0.26 -30.83
N TYR A 979 -8.08 1.37 -30.96
CA TYR A 979 -8.20 2.27 -32.10
C TYR A 979 -7.12 2.01 -33.16
N VAL A 980 -7.54 1.90 -34.42
CA VAL A 980 -6.63 1.76 -35.58
C VAL A 980 -6.97 2.87 -36.59
N PRO A 981 -6.27 4.02 -36.61
CA PRO A 981 -6.56 5.11 -37.55
C PRO A 981 -6.39 4.64 -39.00
N LEU A 982 -7.45 4.72 -39.81
CA LEU A 982 -7.46 4.31 -41.22
C LEU A 982 -6.44 5.04 -42.13
N ALA A 983 -5.73 6.04 -41.61
CA ALA A 983 -4.79 6.87 -42.36
C ALA A 983 -3.49 6.16 -42.79
N ILE A 984 -3.20 4.94 -42.31
CA ILE A 984 -1.91 4.26 -42.60
C ILE A 984 -2.07 2.84 -43.20
N ARG A 985 -3.28 2.25 -43.25
CA ARG A 985 -3.52 0.97 -43.97
C ARG A 985 -3.24 1.05 -45.48
N GLY A 986 -3.29 2.25 -46.07
CA GLY A 986 -3.21 2.43 -47.51
C GLY A 986 -1.86 2.08 -48.15
N ILE A 987 -0.74 2.13 -47.43
CA ILE A 987 0.57 1.93 -48.11
C ILE A 987 1.03 0.48 -48.02
N LYS A 988 0.93 -0.16 -46.84
CA LYS A 988 1.50 -1.50 -46.61
C LYS A 988 0.57 -2.65 -46.99
N ALA A 989 -0.75 -2.55 -46.76
CA ALA A 989 -1.71 -3.52 -47.28
C ALA A 989 -1.78 -3.52 -48.82
N ILE A 990 -1.44 -2.38 -49.43
CA ILE A 990 -1.29 -2.23 -50.88
C ILE A 990 0.04 -2.79 -51.35
N GLU A 991 1.15 -2.61 -50.63
CA GLU A 991 2.43 -3.29 -50.90
C GLU A 991 2.29 -4.83 -50.81
N ASP A 992 1.62 -5.35 -49.79
CA ASP A 992 1.41 -6.80 -49.58
C ASP A 992 0.45 -7.39 -50.63
N GLN A 993 -0.67 -6.71 -50.95
CA GLN A 993 -1.54 -7.13 -52.07
C GLN A 993 -0.87 -7.00 -53.44
N ILE A 994 0.03 -6.02 -53.62
CA ILE A 994 0.83 -5.87 -54.85
C ILE A 994 1.88 -6.98 -54.95
N GLU A 995 2.49 -7.41 -53.85
CA GLU A 995 3.47 -8.49 -53.83
C GLU A 995 2.79 -9.85 -54.09
N GLU A 996 1.59 -10.05 -53.51
CA GLU A 996 0.73 -11.21 -53.77
C GLU A 996 0.22 -11.23 -55.23
N LEU A 997 -0.30 -10.11 -55.75
CA LEU A 997 -0.74 -9.97 -57.16
C LEU A 997 0.41 -10.00 -58.17
N ALA A 998 1.61 -9.52 -57.82
CA ALA A 998 2.78 -9.62 -58.69
C ALA A 998 3.33 -11.06 -58.78
N SER A 999 3.17 -11.84 -57.71
CA SER A 999 3.61 -13.24 -57.65
C SER A 999 2.72 -14.19 -58.48
N GLU A 1000 1.43 -13.88 -58.65
CA GLU A 1000 0.49 -14.72 -59.40
C GLU A 1000 0.42 -14.42 -60.92
N TYR A 1001 0.91 -13.27 -61.40
CA TYR A 1001 0.69 -12.82 -62.79
C TYR A 1001 1.94 -12.53 -63.64
N VAL A 1002 3.16 -12.80 -63.13
CA VAL A 1002 4.42 -12.57 -63.89
C VAL A 1002 5.23 -13.85 -64.05
N THR A 1003 5.43 -14.32 -65.29
CA THR A 1003 6.44 -15.34 -65.61
C THR A 1003 7.57 -14.72 -66.43
N VAL A 1004 8.80 -14.79 -65.92
CA VAL A 1004 10.01 -14.27 -66.59
C VAL A 1004 10.53 -15.31 -67.57
N ASN A 1005 10.55 -14.97 -68.87
CA ASN A 1005 11.20 -15.79 -69.90
C ASN A 1005 12.53 -15.15 -70.31
N THR A 1006 13.65 -15.76 -69.92
CA THR A 1006 14.99 -15.18 -70.02
C THR A 1006 15.66 -15.29 -71.40
N ASN A 1007 14.94 -15.67 -72.46
CA ASN A 1007 15.56 -16.01 -73.75
C ASN A 1007 15.33 -15.02 -74.90
N THR A 1008 14.60 -13.92 -74.69
CA THR A 1008 14.49 -12.84 -75.68
C THR A 1008 14.41 -11.51 -74.92
N ASN A 1009 15.25 -10.52 -75.23
CA ASN A 1009 15.35 -9.22 -74.56
C ASN A 1009 14.09 -8.31 -74.73
N ILE A 1010 12.90 -8.86 -74.50
CA ILE A 1010 11.61 -8.20 -74.50
C ILE A 1010 10.81 -8.74 -73.32
N ILE A 1011 10.50 -7.88 -72.35
CA ILE A 1011 9.54 -8.17 -71.28
C ILE A 1011 8.14 -8.01 -71.91
N THR A 1012 7.31 -9.05 -71.86
CA THR A 1012 5.93 -8.97 -72.34
C THR A 1012 4.97 -9.32 -71.21
N ALA A 1013 4.24 -8.33 -70.70
CA ALA A 1013 3.13 -8.54 -69.77
C ALA A 1013 1.85 -8.83 -70.58
N THR A 1014 1.13 -9.91 -70.26
CA THR A 1014 -0.18 -10.19 -70.88
C THR A 1014 -1.25 -10.14 -69.80
N VAL A 1015 -2.16 -9.18 -69.89
CA VAL A 1015 -3.31 -9.05 -68.98
C VAL A 1015 -4.37 -10.08 -69.38
N LYS A 1016 -4.81 -10.92 -68.44
CA LYS A 1016 -5.94 -11.84 -68.66
C LYS A 1016 -7.23 -11.18 -68.16
N ASP A 1017 -8.19 -11.10 -69.06
CA ASP A 1017 -9.59 -10.67 -68.91
C ASP A 1017 -9.87 -9.21 -68.49
N GLY A 1018 -10.39 -8.45 -69.46
CA GLY A 1018 -10.77 -7.06 -69.28
C GLY A 1018 -11.97 -6.88 -68.34
N LYS A 1019 -11.67 -6.36 -67.14
CA LYS A 1019 -12.63 -5.62 -66.33
C LYS A 1019 -12.26 -4.14 -66.36
N THR A 1020 -13.17 -3.34 -66.92
CA THR A 1020 -13.18 -1.88 -66.80
C THR A 1020 -13.71 -1.47 -65.42
N GLY A 1021 -13.01 -0.57 -64.73
CA GLY A 1021 -13.46 0.06 -63.49
C GLY A 1021 -12.59 -0.21 -62.26
N ALA A 1022 -11.27 0.00 -62.35
CA ALA A 1022 -10.39 0.10 -61.18
C ALA A 1022 -10.01 1.58 -60.98
N TYR A 1023 -10.29 2.13 -59.79
CA TYR A 1023 -9.78 3.44 -59.41
C TYR A 1023 -8.29 3.32 -59.13
N LEU A 1024 -7.49 4.07 -59.89
CA LEU A 1024 -6.03 4.14 -59.76
C LEU A 1024 -5.66 5.15 -58.66
N LYS A 1025 -6.27 5.01 -57.47
CA LYS A 1025 -6.07 5.97 -56.38
C LYS A 1025 -4.75 5.77 -55.61
N ASP A 1026 -4.08 4.61 -55.73
CA ASP A 1026 -2.99 4.26 -54.80
C ASP A 1026 -1.73 3.63 -55.45
N VAL A 1027 -1.20 4.15 -56.57
CA VAL A 1027 0.00 3.54 -57.21
C VAL A 1027 1.04 4.59 -57.60
N LEU A 1028 2.08 4.73 -56.76
CA LEU A 1028 3.45 5.22 -56.99
C LEU A 1028 3.86 6.59 -56.41
N PRO A 1029 4.95 6.61 -55.62
CA PRO A 1029 5.92 7.70 -55.59
C PRO A 1029 6.63 7.83 -56.96
N ILE A 1030 6.55 9.02 -57.57
CA ILE A 1030 7.15 9.34 -58.89
C ILE A 1030 8.69 9.14 -58.92
N ASP A 1031 9.36 9.20 -57.78
CA ASP A 1031 10.81 9.03 -57.67
C ASP A 1031 11.27 7.58 -57.94
N LYS A 1032 10.40 6.58 -57.76
CA LYS A 1032 10.69 5.17 -58.12
C LYS A 1032 10.47 4.83 -59.60
N PHE A 1033 9.79 5.69 -60.38
CA PHE A 1033 9.67 5.50 -61.85
C PHE A 1033 10.92 5.96 -62.62
N ILE A 1034 11.73 6.87 -62.05
CA ILE A 1034 12.90 7.47 -62.72
C ILE A 1034 14.21 6.72 -62.35
N LYS A 1035 14.17 5.39 -62.45
CA LYS A 1035 15.37 4.56 -62.75
C LYS A 1035 15.23 3.87 -64.11
N LEU A 1036 14.67 4.58 -65.08
CA LEU A 1036 14.87 4.29 -66.50
C LEU A 1036 16.21 4.87 -66.95
N ASN A 1037 17.29 4.13 -66.66
CA ASN A 1037 18.53 4.03 -67.45
C ASN A 1037 19.03 5.32 -68.17
N GLY A 1038 19.06 6.49 -67.50
CA GLY A 1038 19.73 7.70 -68.00
C GLY A 1038 18.92 8.63 -68.93
N ALA A 1039 17.58 8.65 -68.88
CA ALA A 1039 16.78 9.62 -69.63
C ALA A 1039 16.70 11.01 -68.93
N LEU A 1040 16.94 12.09 -69.67
CA LEU A 1040 16.72 13.49 -69.24
C LEU A 1040 15.32 13.95 -69.69
N VAL A 1041 14.51 14.49 -68.76
CA VAL A 1041 13.16 15.02 -69.03
C VAL A 1041 13.20 16.56 -69.00
N THR A 1042 12.73 17.20 -70.07
CA THR A 1042 12.55 18.67 -70.14
C THR A 1042 11.19 19.03 -70.74
N ASP A 1043 10.50 19.99 -70.10
CA ASP A 1043 9.26 20.63 -70.59
C ASP A 1043 9.49 21.41 -71.90
N VAL A 1044 8.41 21.55 -72.69
CA VAL A 1044 8.30 22.20 -74.01
C VAL A 1044 8.70 23.69 -74.00
N ASN A 1045 8.75 24.37 -72.84
CA ASN A 1045 9.14 25.78 -72.73
C ASN A 1045 10.40 26.05 -71.87
N GLY A 1046 11.06 25.02 -71.35
CA GLY A 1046 12.42 25.12 -70.79
C GLY A 1046 12.60 25.91 -69.49
N GLN A 1047 11.57 26.06 -68.62
CA GLN A 1047 11.72 26.82 -67.37
C GLN A 1047 11.41 26.11 -66.05
N THR A 1048 11.07 24.82 -65.99
CA THR A 1048 10.89 24.13 -64.69
C THR A 1048 11.50 22.73 -64.69
N THR A 1049 12.29 22.42 -63.65
CA THR A 1049 12.85 21.09 -63.38
C THR A 1049 11.82 20.21 -62.66
N VAL A 1050 12.05 18.89 -62.62
CA VAL A 1050 11.23 17.94 -61.81
C VAL A 1050 11.11 18.40 -60.35
N GLU A 1051 12.16 19.04 -59.82
CA GLU A 1051 12.19 19.65 -58.48
C GLU A 1051 11.20 20.82 -58.34
N GLY A 1052 11.03 21.64 -59.38
CA GLY A 1052 10.07 22.74 -59.35
C GLY A 1052 8.61 22.27 -59.38
N ILE A 1053 8.35 21.13 -60.02
CA ILE A 1053 7.02 20.49 -60.00
C ILE A 1053 6.75 19.88 -58.62
N LYS A 1054 7.76 19.23 -58.01
CA LYS A 1054 7.67 18.74 -56.62
C LYS A 1054 7.35 19.87 -55.64
N ASN A 1055 8.09 20.97 -55.69
CA ASN A 1055 7.90 22.10 -54.78
C ASN A 1055 6.52 22.76 -54.93
N GLU A 1056 5.98 22.84 -56.14
CA GLU A 1056 4.66 23.41 -56.38
C GLU A 1056 3.52 22.48 -55.92
N ILE A 1057 3.69 21.15 -56.04
CA ILE A 1057 2.78 20.15 -55.48
C ILE A 1057 2.82 20.19 -53.95
N SER A 1058 4.01 20.26 -53.34
CA SER A 1058 4.16 20.42 -51.89
C SER A 1058 3.57 21.74 -51.38
N ARG A 1059 3.68 22.84 -52.14
CA ARG A 1059 3.03 24.12 -51.81
C ARG A 1059 1.50 24.02 -51.83
N LEU A 1060 0.94 23.22 -52.75
CA LEU A 1060 -0.50 22.97 -52.84
C LEU A 1060 -0.99 21.97 -51.77
N ALA A 1061 -0.10 21.11 -51.25
CA ALA A 1061 -0.40 20.12 -50.20
C ALA A 1061 -0.58 20.72 -48.81
N GLY A 1062 0.14 21.81 -48.50
CA GLY A 1062 0.16 22.39 -47.15
C GLY A 1062 -1.05 23.24 -46.74
N LYS A 1063 -2.17 23.25 -47.48
CA LYS A 1063 -3.32 24.15 -47.23
C LYS A 1063 -4.72 23.56 -47.49
N GLU A 1064 -5.04 22.39 -46.93
CA GLU A 1064 -6.28 21.58 -47.08
C GLU A 1064 -6.17 20.45 -48.12
N SER A 1065 -6.83 19.32 -47.82
CA SER A 1065 -6.78 18.01 -48.48
C SER A 1065 -6.99 18.04 -50.01
N PHE A 1066 -6.27 17.16 -50.73
CA PHE A 1066 -6.36 17.05 -52.20
C PHE A 1066 -7.58 16.26 -52.68
N ASN A 1067 -8.07 16.59 -53.89
CA ASN A 1067 -9.17 15.87 -54.51
C ASN A 1067 -8.81 15.12 -55.81
N GLU A 1068 -7.83 15.53 -56.64
CA GLU A 1068 -7.50 14.76 -57.87
C GLU A 1068 -6.14 15.08 -58.54
N ILE A 1069 -5.39 14.06 -58.99
CA ILE A 1069 -4.28 14.19 -59.95
C ILE A 1069 -4.49 13.23 -61.12
N THR A 1070 -4.43 13.72 -62.36
CA THR A 1070 -4.63 12.92 -63.58
C THR A 1070 -3.39 12.94 -64.48
N LEU A 1071 -3.00 11.74 -64.95
CA LEU A 1071 -1.92 11.52 -65.90
C LEU A 1071 -2.50 11.00 -67.23
N GLU A 1072 -2.21 11.70 -68.32
CA GLU A 1072 -2.67 11.35 -69.66
C GLU A 1072 -1.45 11.20 -70.58
N ASP A 1073 -1.24 9.98 -71.09
CA ASP A 1073 -0.29 9.73 -72.17
C ASP A 1073 -0.89 10.28 -73.46
N LEU A 1074 -0.24 11.29 -74.05
CA LEU A 1074 -0.78 12.00 -75.20
C LEU A 1074 -0.41 11.33 -76.53
N ASP A 1075 0.76 10.68 -76.61
CA ASP A 1075 1.28 10.11 -77.85
C ASP A 1075 2.46 9.13 -77.69
N GLY A 1076 2.73 8.64 -76.47
CA GLY A 1076 3.84 7.72 -76.17
C GLY A 1076 5.20 8.39 -76.03
N GLU A 1077 5.32 9.69 -76.31
CA GLU A 1077 6.53 10.51 -76.09
C GLU A 1077 6.25 11.72 -75.21
N LYS A 1078 4.98 11.98 -74.82
CA LYS A 1078 4.59 13.09 -73.95
C LYS A 1078 3.56 12.71 -72.91
N LEU A 1079 3.79 13.15 -71.68
CA LEU A 1079 2.92 12.91 -70.53
C LEU A 1079 2.33 14.21 -70.02
N LYS A 1080 1.00 14.32 -70.00
CA LYS A 1080 0.29 15.46 -69.41
C LYS A 1080 -0.13 15.13 -67.98
N VAL A 1081 0.17 16.04 -67.06
CA VAL A 1081 -0.10 15.93 -65.63
C VAL A 1081 -1.02 17.06 -65.23
N THR A 1082 -2.19 16.77 -64.65
CA THR A 1082 -3.12 17.77 -64.14
C THR A 1082 -3.37 17.54 -62.66
N VAL A 1083 -3.27 18.59 -61.85
CA VAL A 1083 -3.44 18.55 -60.39
C VAL A 1083 -4.61 19.48 -60.02
N GLN A 1084 -5.55 18.97 -59.23
CA GLN A 1084 -6.74 19.70 -58.79
C GLN A 1084 -6.99 19.52 -57.30
N ASN A 1085 -7.14 20.63 -56.60
CA ASN A 1085 -7.63 20.65 -55.22
C ASN A 1085 -8.84 21.57 -55.19
N GLY A 1086 -10.06 21.00 -55.20
CA GLY A 1086 -11.40 21.58 -54.97
C GLY A 1086 -11.80 22.91 -55.63
N LYS A 1087 -10.90 23.90 -55.67
CA LYS A 1087 -11.02 25.30 -56.08
C LYS A 1087 -10.03 25.70 -57.20
N GLU A 1088 -8.90 25.02 -57.39
CA GLU A 1088 -7.89 25.33 -58.43
C GLU A 1088 -7.38 24.07 -59.19
N THR A 1089 -7.07 24.23 -60.48
CA THR A 1089 -6.52 23.18 -61.37
C THR A 1089 -5.28 23.68 -62.09
N VAL A 1090 -4.17 22.92 -62.04
CA VAL A 1090 -2.89 23.24 -62.68
C VAL A 1090 -2.44 22.07 -63.58
N THR A 1091 -2.01 22.36 -64.81
CA THR A 1091 -1.64 21.33 -65.80
C THR A 1091 -0.22 21.54 -66.36
N TYR A 1092 0.55 20.45 -66.46
CA TYR A 1092 1.89 20.37 -67.04
C TYR A 1092 1.94 19.35 -68.19
N VAL A 1093 2.83 19.53 -69.16
CA VAL A 1093 3.09 18.55 -70.24
C VAL A 1093 4.59 18.30 -70.36
N LEU A 1094 5.00 17.04 -70.20
CA LEU A 1094 6.39 16.60 -70.14
C LEU A 1094 6.74 15.81 -71.41
N ASN A 1095 7.92 16.02 -72.01
CA ASN A 1095 8.42 15.15 -73.09
C ASN A 1095 9.34 14.07 -72.51
N LEU A 1096 9.14 12.83 -72.95
CA LEU A 1096 9.94 11.66 -72.59
C LEU A 1096 10.93 11.37 -73.73
N VAL A 1097 12.24 11.52 -73.48
CA VAL A 1097 13.28 11.20 -74.47
C VAL A 1097 14.08 9.99 -74.01
N LEU A 1098 14.08 8.90 -74.81
CA LEU A 1098 14.79 7.66 -74.49
C LEU A 1098 16.30 7.77 -74.80
N PRO A 1099 17.19 7.20 -73.96
CA PRO A 1099 18.63 7.23 -74.18
C PRO A 1099 19.05 6.15 -75.18
N ALA A 1100 19.87 6.53 -76.17
CA ALA A 1100 20.53 5.57 -77.05
C ALA A 1100 21.60 4.79 -76.28
N GLN A 1101 21.60 3.46 -76.42
CA GLN A 1101 22.51 2.53 -75.75
C GLN A 1101 24.00 2.91 -75.92
N GLN A 1102 24.71 3.02 -74.80
CA GLN A 1102 26.10 2.58 -74.67
C GLN A 1102 26.30 1.88 -73.34
#